data_AF-A0A926SSS6-F1
#
_entry.id   AF-A0A926SSS6-F1
#
_cell.length_a   1.000
_cell.length_b   1.000
_cell.length_c   1.000
_cell.angle_alpha   90.00
_cell.angle_beta   90.00
_cell.angle_gamma   90.00
#
_symmetry.space_group_name_H-M   'P 1'
#
loop_
_entity.id
_entity.type
_entity.pdbx_description
1 polymer ?
#
loop_
_entity_poly.entity_id
_entity_poly.type
_entity_poly.pdbx_seq_one_letter_code
_entity_poly.pdbx_strand_id
1 'polypeptide(L)'
;MTTAAIQPINVYALIVGIEKYQAGSDYDLDGPANDALKFANWLLAHGVEPGHIYLFLSPTDRNQGILSSAEDKGLMPSPATHDRIARIIRARLTNERSRGDLLYVFWGGHGIITKMGMTTRRLFFADTDDDTKWNLDFNSLVDALSTSAYGAGFSKQIFLIDACANAFYEGVAQTRQGVAAGVEFAANGDLDQAEQFILFASPEYEVATNNSNTGTGHFSQAVLEIFQEQPLLPNMKAIAEQIQSDFIEKQKVLPSYWIKLPNKQIQCLSKKSSVFGHANNIPPSSVKEFVGRESKLEELHQILEENGGAEICHIEGMGGVGKTELAKQYGLKYLSDYTGGICWIDAKNSDIERKIVNFAVENFGAKFDEVSGSKVNYCWNTWQKWREGNVLIVFDDVTNFTQIKPYLPRQNSQFFVLITTRKTLGASLVSIPLEPLDRDASIQLLKSLIGDERVNRESVAANELCAWLGDLPLGLDLAGRYLLRMRRLSLERLLYLLREKYSLRHGSMRSTDPTMEYQTGVAAAFDLSWDELSEPAQKLGYILALFDLGPVPLTLVEEAINVSSPNETANLILEDIRADFLDGVDASNIVAELEVLNLIRDEDVNNQIVRLHELIREFFRGKRDEESYTEIATDLQHEFSRGMLAIAEQALEASNFSRPHLRALLNFLIRVPKAEQIDTTLLDFLDLLSRYYSFQQYIYDTGYLESAIAKLEGAKTYLQGLEVPNEKAKVLVGKLLGHAYYANPGQHRLQAIQSMLEAQGIANSADQADVTGADHELWLWYQIFLLDHVHNQLSKLPEPVLNLTAEELEAQIAELLPTSLEDINVPPESEDVLPSILRAAHYWGHRGNQVTDQLQRLLFSSLSTVEPAEIESLSEQGIRYYSLAATLRAANFRLSFPQEFQQHLAITLVEVPHLPQWLLNWNPSTNSIEFERFTSASQAVGDIAHQYRGLATVQLWKYFYEVSRGLESTLLDEARIVLDIASRLWEEAKSLLAPGEQVIKYYMWMASSEMMLLLLERYNSNDQFPTQSEVEEQASAQIDELQEQYGLVYEWAKDKVLDLARGFHNLLSNLQRSP
;
A
#
# COMPACT_ATOMS: atom_id res chain seq x y z
N MET A 1 0.40 -3.11 35.84
CA MET A 1 -0.74 -3.02 36.79
C MET A 1 -1.16 -4.44 37.11
N THR A 2 -1.26 -4.80 38.39
CA THR A 2 -1.76 -6.11 38.86
C THR A 2 -3.19 -6.32 38.34
N THR A 3 -3.43 -7.34 37.53
CA THR A 3 -4.76 -7.74 37.07
C THR A 3 -5.61 -8.08 38.29
N ALA A 4 -6.66 -7.30 38.55
CA ALA A 4 -7.63 -7.64 39.58
C ALA A 4 -8.24 -9.01 39.23
N ALA A 5 -8.38 -9.89 40.23
CA ALA A 5 -8.95 -11.21 40.03
C ALA A 5 -10.44 -11.10 39.65
N ILE A 6 -10.79 -11.53 38.42
CA ILE A 6 -12.17 -11.59 37.91
C ILE A 6 -13.03 -12.44 38.87
N GLN A 7 -14.09 -11.84 39.40
CA GLN A 7 -15.02 -12.55 40.28
C GLN A 7 -16.10 -13.27 39.45
N PRO A 8 -16.42 -14.55 39.71
CA PRO A 8 -17.41 -15.30 38.92
C PRO A 8 -18.80 -14.62 38.83
N ILE A 9 -19.20 -13.90 39.88
CA ILE A 9 -20.45 -13.14 39.95
C ILE A 9 -20.54 -12.01 38.90
N ASN A 10 -19.40 -11.52 38.41
CA ASN A 10 -19.31 -10.44 37.43
C ASN A 10 -19.05 -10.98 36.01
N VAL A 11 -19.12 -12.30 35.79
CA VAL A 11 -18.92 -12.91 34.47
C VAL A 11 -20.28 -13.17 33.82
N TYR A 12 -20.40 -12.79 32.55
CA TYR A 12 -21.59 -13.01 31.74
C TYR A 12 -21.23 -13.78 30.48
N ALA A 13 -22.18 -14.55 29.94
CA ALA A 13 -21.97 -15.30 28.71
C ALA A 13 -23.21 -15.31 27.81
N LEU A 14 -23.00 -15.07 26.52
CA LEU A 14 -23.94 -15.38 25.45
C LEU A 14 -23.45 -16.64 24.73
N ILE A 15 -24.23 -17.72 24.79
CA ILE A 15 -23.82 -19.01 24.24
C ILE A 15 -24.89 -19.48 23.25
N VAL A 16 -24.50 -19.67 22.00
CA VAL A 16 -25.39 -20.05 20.90
C VAL A 16 -24.90 -21.34 20.26
N GLY A 17 -25.78 -22.35 20.16
CA GLY A 17 -25.49 -23.63 19.51
C GLY A 17 -26.65 -24.07 18.62
N ILE A 18 -26.45 -24.02 17.30
CA ILE A 18 -27.50 -24.25 16.31
C ILE A 18 -27.19 -25.50 15.51
N GLU A 19 -28.08 -26.48 15.58
CA GLU A 19 -28.03 -27.71 14.80
C GLU A 19 -29.16 -27.79 13.78
N LYS A 20 -30.35 -27.33 14.14
CA LYS A 20 -31.53 -27.38 13.27
C LYS A 20 -31.85 -25.99 12.71
N TYR A 21 -32.01 -25.90 11.39
CA TYR A 21 -32.33 -24.67 10.67
C TYR A 21 -33.70 -24.75 9.96
N GLN A 22 -34.41 -23.63 9.90
CA GLN A 22 -35.69 -23.54 9.18
C GLN A 22 -35.52 -23.69 7.66
N ALA A 23 -34.35 -23.38 7.12
CA ALA A 23 -33.99 -23.54 5.69
C ALA A 23 -34.04 -25.00 5.20
N GLY A 24 -34.11 -25.97 6.10
CA GLY A 24 -34.27 -27.39 5.76
C GLY A 24 -33.07 -28.25 6.16
N SER A 25 -33.22 -29.57 6.00
CA SER A 25 -32.26 -30.56 6.52
C SER A 25 -30.85 -30.48 5.92
N ASP A 26 -30.69 -29.81 4.79
CA ASP A 26 -29.38 -29.61 4.15
C ASP A 26 -28.51 -28.59 4.91
N TYR A 27 -29.13 -27.77 5.76
CA TYR A 27 -28.45 -26.83 6.68
C TYR A 27 -28.26 -27.43 8.08
N ASP A 28 -28.78 -28.63 8.35
CA ASP A 28 -28.70 -29.20 9.70
C ASP A 28 -27.25 -29.63 10.02
N LEU A 29 -26.79 -29.24 11.20
CA LEU A 29 -25.47 -29.57 11.74
C LEU A 29 -25.61 -30.59 12.87
N ASP A 30 -24.51 -31.28 13.20
CA ASP A 30 -24.43 -32.18 14.34
C ASP A 30 -23.30 -31.74 15.27
N GLY A 31 -23.63 -31.40 16.53
CA GLY A 31 -22.65 -31.04 17.55
C GLY A 31 -22.72 -29.64 18.16
N PRO A 32 -23.02 -28.55 17.41
CA PRO A 32 -23.00 -27.20 17.97
C PRO A 32 -23.82 -27.00 19.26
N ALA A 33 -24.98 -27.66 19.40
CA ALA A 33 -25.79 -27.55 20.61
C ALA A 33 -25.13 -28.25 21.81
N ASN A 34 -24.43 -29.35 21.57
CA ASN A 34 -23.66 -30.08 22.59
C ASN A 34 -22.43 -29.30 23.03
N ASP A 35 -21.69 -28.69 22.09
CA ASP A 35 -20.50 -27.89 22.40
C ASP A 35 -20.86 -26.61 23.17
N ALA A 36 -21.96 -25.96 22.80
CA ALA A 36 -22.56 -24.86 23.57
C ALA A 36 -22.86 -25.27 25.03
N LEU A 37 -23.50 -26.43 25.25
CA LEU A 37 -23.79 -26.91 26.61
C LEU A 37 -22.52 -27.26 27.40
N LYS A 38 -21.50 -27.86 26.76
CA LYS A 38 -20.20 -28.11 27.41
C LYS A 38 -19.52 -26.81 27.86
N PHE A 39 -19.54 -25.78 27.01
CA PHE A 39 -19.00 -24.48 27.36
C PHE A 39 -19.76 -23.83 28.54
N ALA A 40 -21.09 -23.88 28.53
CA ALA A 40 -21.92 -23.41 29.64
C ALA A 40 -21.60 -24.15 30.95
N ASN A 41 -21.40 -25.47 30.87
CA ASN A 41 -21.04 -26.30 32.03
C ASN A 41 -19.68 -25.93 32.61
N TRP A 42 -18.71 -25.59 31.75
CA TRP A 42 -17.40 -25.13 32.19
C TRP A 42 -17.51 -23.82 32.99
N LEU A 43 -18.33 -22.86 32.54
CA LEU A 43 -18.59 -21.62 33.29
C LEU A 43 -19.27 -21.87 34.64
N LEU A 44 -20.29 -22.75 34.67
CA LEU A 44 -20.96 -23.14 35.91
C LEU A 44 -19.99 -23.78 36.91
N ALA A 45 -19.09 -24.65 36.43
CA ALA A 45 -18.06 -25.28 37.27
C ALA A 45 -17.08 -24.25 37.88
N HIS A 46 -16.90 -23.11 37.22
CA HIS A 46 -16.11 -21.98 37.70
C HIS A 46 -16.91 -20.98 38.55
N GLY A 47 -18.16 -21.31 38.90
CA GLY A 47 -18.99 -20.52 39.81
C GLY A 47 -19.70 -19.33 39.17
N VAL A 48 -19.77 -19.26 37.84
CA VAL A 48 -20.59 -18.25 37.14
C VAL A 48 -22.07 -18.51 37.44
N GLU A 49 -22.81 -17.47 37.79
CA GLU A 49 -24.23 -17.64 38.11
C GLU A 49 -25.03 -18.10 36.88
N PRO A 50 -25.93 -19.10 37.01
CA PRO A 50 -26.76 -19.55 35.89
C PRO A 50 -27.57 -18.43 35.22
N GLY A 51 -27.98 -17.42 36.00
CA GLY A 51 -28.71 -16.25 35.49
C GLY A 51 -27.89 -15.30 34.61
N HIS A 52 -26.56 -15.42 34.61
CA HIS A 52 -25.64 -14.67 33.76
C HIS A 52 -25.22 -15.45 32.50
N ILE A 53 -25.71 -16.68 32.32
CA ILE A 53 -25.45 -17.52 31.15
C ILE A 53 -26.71 -17.55 30.27
N TYR A 54 -26.68 -16.78 29.18
CA TYR A 54 -27.75 -16.72 28.19
C TYR A 54 -27.54 -17.82 27.14
N LEU A 55 -28.15 -18.97 27.37
CA LEU A 55 -28.01 -20.16 26.53
C LEU A 55 -29.11 -20.24 25.47
N PHE A 56 -28.71 -20.25 24.20
CA PHE A 56 -29.58 -20.38 23.04
C PHE A 56 -29.25 -21.64 22.25
N LEU A 57 -30.24 -22.52 22.08
CA LEU A 57 -30.06 -23.81 21.43
C LEU A 57 -31.13 -24.05 20.36
N SER A 58 -30.73 -24.75 19.30
CA SER A 58 -31.64 -25.36 18.32
C SER A 58 -31.16 -26.77 17.99
N PRO A 59 -31.34 -27.75 18.90
CA PRO A 59 -30.84 -29.10 18.70
C PRO A 59 -31.65 -29.86 17.64
N THR A 60 -31.01 -30.79 16.92
CA THR A 60 -31.74 -31.76 16.08
C THR A 60 -32.63 -32.66 16.94
N ASP A 61 -33.54 -33.41 16.30
CA ASP A 61 -34.45 -34.33 16.99
C ASP A 61 -33.69 -35.41 17.80
N ARG A 62 -32.46 -35.75 17.39
CA ARG A 62 -31.58 -36.70 18.09
C ARG A 62 -30.98 -36.12 19.38
N ASN A 63 -30.79 -34.80 19.43
CA ASN A 63 -30.10 -34.10 20.52
C ASN A 63 -31.05 -33.34 21.45
N GLN A 64 -32.38 -33.55 21.35
CA GLN A 64 -33.39 -32.88 22.18
C GLN A 64 -33.15 -33.05 23.70
N GLY A 65 -32.52 -34.15 24.13
CA GLY A 65 -32.18 -34.39 25.54
C GLY A 65 -31.24 -33.35 26.17
N ILE A 66 -30.53 -32.56 25.35
CA ILE A 66 -29.66 -31.46 25.79
C ILE A 66 -30.46 -30.38 26.52
N LEU A 67 -31.70 -30.12 26.12
CA LEU A 67 -32.55 -29.09 26.75
C LEU A 67 -32.82 -29.44 28.21
N SER A 68 -33.27 -30.66 28.49
CA SER A 68 -33.50 -31.14 29.86
C SER A 68 -32.19 -31.18 30.67
N SER A 69 -31.08 -31.58 30.04
CA SER A 69 -29.77 -31.57 30.73
C SER A 69 -29.30 -30.16 31.11
N ALA A 70 -29.68 -29.12 30.35
CA ALA A 70 -29.37 -27.74 30.68
C ALA A 70 -30.25 -27.25 31.84
N GLU A 71 -31.55 -27.59 31.82
CA GLU A 71 -32.52 -27.25 32.88
C GLU A 71 -32.15 -27.88 34.23
N ASP A 72 -31.70 -29.14 34.23
CA ASP A 72 -31.23 -29.85 35.43
C ASP A 72 -30.05 -29.15 36.13
N LYS A 73 -29.31 -28.31 35.39
CA LYS A 73 -28.18 -27.50 35.88
C LYS A 73 -28.57 -26.06 36.23
N GLY A 74 -29.85 -25.74 36.18
CA GLY A 74 -30.39 -24.42 36.49
C GLY A 74 -30.24 -23.40 35.36
N LEU A 75 -29.86 -23.82 34.14
CA LEU A 75 -29.86 -22.96 32.96
C LEU A 75 -31.27 -22.88 32.36
N MET A 76 -31.55 -21.79 31.63
CA MET A 76 -32.82 -21.59 30.95
C MET A 76 -32.61 -21.57 29.42
N PRO A 77 -32.49 -22.74 28.75
CA PRO A 77 -32.25 -22.77 27.31
C PRO A 77 -33.39 -22.11 26.55
N SER A 78 -33.06 -21.26 25.59
CA SER A 78 -34.02 -20.56 24.73
C SER A 78 -33.83 -20.93 23.26
N PRO A 79 -34.88 -20.88 22.40
CA PRO A 79 -34.70 -21.07 20.96
C PRO A 79 -33.74 -20.04 20.36
N ALA A 80 -32.80 -20.50 19.54
CA ALA A 80 -31.77 -19.67 18.90
C ALA A 80 -32.28 -18.86 17.69
N THR A 81 -33.41 -18.16 17.86
CA THR A 81 -34.05 -17.35 16.80
C THR A 81 -33.56 -15.91 16.82
N HIS A 82 -33.62 -15.24 15.66
CA HIS A 82 -33.15 -13.86 15.50
C HIS A 82 -33.75 -12.91 16.55
N ASP A 83 -35.07 -12.93 16.74
CA ASP A 83 -35.79 -12.05 17.68
C ASP A 83 -35.34 -12.27 19.15
N ARG A 84 -35.10 -13.52 19.55
CA ARG A 84 -34.75 -13.84 20.94
C ARG A 84 -33.32 -13.46 21.27
N ILE A 85 -32.39 -13.78 20.38
CA ILE A 85 -30.97 -13.44 20.56
C ILE A 85 -30.78 -11.91 20.50
N ALA A 86 -31.35 -11.25 19.49
CA ALA A 86 -31.28 -9.79 19.34
C ALA A 86 -31.87 -9.06 20.55
N ARG A 87 -32.98 -9.55 21.10
CA ARG A 87 -33.59 -9.00 22.31
C ARG A 87 -32.67 -9.11 23.52
N ILE A 88 -32.02 -10.25 23.75
CA ILE A 88 -31.10 -10.40 24.89
C ILE A 88 -29.88 -9.51 24.72
N ILE A 89 -29.27 -9.46 23.53
CA ILE A 89 -28.13 -8.57 23.27
C ILE A 89 -28.51 -7.12 23.62
N ARG A 90 -29.63 -6.62 23.05
CA ARG A 90 -30.10 -5.25 23.30
C ARG A 90 -30.48 -4.97 24.75
N ALA A 91 -31.12 -5.92 25.42
CA ALA A 91 -31.65 -5.71 26.76
C ALA A 91 -30.61 -5.92 27.87
N ARG A 92 -29.59 -6.75 27.64
CA ARG A 92 -28.69 -7.25 28.69
C ARG A 92 -27.21 -7.06 28.42
N LEU A 93 -26.78 -6.90 27.17
CA LEU A 93 -25.36 -6.77 26.82
C LEU A 93 -25.02 -5.36 26.34
N THR A 94 -25.88 -4.75 25.52
CA THR A 94 -25.71 -3.37 25.00
C THR A 94 -26.68 -2.39 25.68
N ASN A 95 -26.89 -2.55 26.99
CA ASN A 95 -27.72 -1.66 27.80
C ASN A 95 -26.84 -0.91 28.81
N GLU A 96 -27.00 0.41 28.93
CA GLU A 96 -26.20 1.32 29.78
C GLU A 96 -26.11 0.90 31.27
N ARG A 97 -27.03 0.05 31.76
CA ARG A 97 -27.04 -0.45 33.14
C ARG A 97 -26.32 -1.78 33.35
N SER A 98 -25.88 -2.43 32.29
CA SER A 98 -25.21 -3.74 32.34
C SER A 98 -23.77 -3.54 32.82
N ARG A 99 -23.36 -4.27 33.88
CA ARG A 99 -22.00 -4.19 34.43
C ARG A 99 -21.49 -5.58 34.80
N GLY A 100 -20.25 -5.88 34.41
CA GLY A 100 -19.49 -7.07 34.70
C GLY A 100 -18.01 -6.88 34.36
N ASP A 101 -17.17 -7.83 34.76
CA ASP A 101 -15.72 -7.74 34.54
C ASP A 101 -15.32 -8.41 33.23
N LEU A 102 -16.05 -9.47 32.83
CA LEU A 102 -15.76 -10.33 31.68
C LEU A 102 -17.04 -10.77 30.96
N LEU A 103 -17.05 -10.65 29.63
CA LEU A 103 -18.09 -11.20 28.75
C LEU A 103 -17.52 -12.30 27.86
N TYR A 104 -18.17 -13.46 27.85
CA TYR A 104 -17.97 -14.51 26.87
C TYR A 104 -19.06 -14.50 25.79
N VAL A 105 -18.67 -14.65 24.53
CA VAL A 105 -19.58 -14.92 23.42
C VAL A 105 -19.12 -16.19 22.71
N PHE A 106 -19.91 -17.25 22.80
CA PHE A 106 -19.68 -18.50 22.07
C PHE A 106 -20.76 -18.67 21.01
N TRP A 107 -20.36 -18.94 19.78
CA TRP A 107 -21.28 -19.20 18.68
C TRP A 107 -20.86 -20.42 17.88
N GLY A 108 -21.69 -21.46 17.89
CA GLY A 108 -21.55 -22.64 17.02
C GLY A 108 -22.71 -22.72 16.03
N GLY A 109 -22.41 -22.78 14.73
CA GLY A 109 -23.41 -22.91 13.67
C GLY A 109 -22.86 -22.52 12.29
N HIS A 110 -23.76 -22.26 11.34
CA HIS A 110 -23.39 -21.71 10.04
C HIS A 110 -23.08 -20.21 10.09
N GLY A 111 -22.11 -19.82 9.28
CA GLY A 111 -21.75 -18.43 9.03
C GLY A 111 -21.12 -18.28 7.66
N ILE A 112 -21.07 -17.03 7.20
CA ILE A 112 -20.49 -16.62 5.92
C ILE A 112 -19.74 -15.30 6.10
N ILE A 113 -19.03 -14.87 5.06
CA ILE A 113 -18.58 -13.49 4.91
C ILE A 113 -19.27 -12.81 3.73
N THR A 114 -19.67 -11.56 3.93
CA THR A 114 -20.25 -10.69 2.89
C THR A 114 -19.25 -9.58 2.53
N LYS A 115 -19.13 -9.29 1.22
CA LYS A 115 -18.16 -8.33 0.65
C LYS A 115 -18.74 -6.92 0.44
N MET A 116 -19.62 -6.44 1.31
CA MET A 116 -20.12 -5.06 1.20
C MET A 116 -19.14 -4.11 1.90
N GLY A 117 -18.11 -3.65 1.18
CA GLY A 117 -17.18 -2.60 1.62
C GLY A 117 -16.13 -2.97 2.68
N MET A 118 -16.36 -4.03 3.46
CA MET A 118 -15.41 -4.72 4.37
C MET A 118 -15.81 -6.21 4.45
N THR A 119 -14.88 -7.12 4.78
CA THR A 119 -15.25 -8.52 5.08
C THR A 119 -16.09 -8.56 6.37
N THR A 120 -17.42 -8.59 6.22
CA THR A 120 -18.33 -8.65 7.36
C THR A 120 -18.75 -10.09 7.61
N ARG A 121 -18.54 -10.58 8.84
CA ARG A 121 -18.91 -11.95 9.21
C ARG A 121 -20.39 -11.98 9.61
N ARG A 122 -21.16 -12.83 8.92
CA ARG A 122 -22.60 -13.03 9.16
C ARG A 122 -22.82 -14.39 9.79
N LEU A 123 -23.49 -14.43 10.94
CA LEU A 123 -23.78 -15.66 11.67
C LEU A 123 -25.28 -15.99 11.56
N PHE A 124 -25.64 -17.16 11.04
CA PHE A 124 -27.05 -17.50 10.79
C PHE A 124 -27.79 -17.91 12.05
N PHE A 125 -29.05 -17.49 12.15
CA PHE A 125 -29.97 -17.88 13.22
C PHE A 125 -30.68 -19.20 12.90
N ALA A 126 -31.30 -19.83 13.90
CA ALA A 126 -32.01 -21.10 13.68
C ALA A 126 -33.24 -20.95 12.76
N ASP A 127 -33.87 -19.77 12.76
CA ASP A 127 -35.04 -19.43 11.93
C ASP A 127 -34.67 -18.79 10.58
N THR A 128 -33.42 -18.91 10.16
CA THR A 128 -33.00 -18.65 8.78
C THR A 128 -33.72 -19.59 7.82
N ASP A 129 -34.41 -19.03 6.82
CA ASP A 129 -34.95 -19.75 5.66
C ASP A 129 -34.28 -19.30 4.34
N ASP A 130 -34.69 -19.89 3.21
CA ASP A 130 -34.10 -19.62 1.91
C ASP A 130 -34.35 -18.21 1.36
N ASP A 131 -35.42 -17.57 1.82
CA ASP A 131 -35.83 -16.25 1.34
C ASP A 131 -35.23 -15.12 2.19
N THR A 132 -35.23 -15.27 3.51
CA THR A 132 -34.87 -14.20 4.46
C THR A 132 -33.40 -14.21 4.88
N LYS A 133 -32.75 -15.39 4.90
CA LYS A 133 -31.35 -15.56 5.35
C LYS A 133 -31.02 -14.78 6.62
N TRP A 134 -31.91 -14.83 7.62
CA TRP A 134 -31.73 -14.13 8.89
C TRP A 134 -30.35 -14.38 9.48
N ASN A 135 -29.62 -13.31 9.77
CA ASN A 135 -28.25 -13.42 10.23
C ASN A 135 -27.93 -12.28 11.20
N LEU A 136 -26.90 -12.48 12.01
CA LEU A 136 -26.32 -11.48 12.89
C LEU A 136 -25.11 -10.86 12.20
N ASP A 137 -25.04 -9.53 12.17
CA ASP A 137 -23.83 -8.80 11.81
C ASP A 137 -22.85 -8.88 12.99
N PHE A 138 -21.84 -9.75 12.87
CA PHE A 138 -20.88 -9.98 13.94
C PHE A 138 -20.01 -8.75 14.19
N ASN A 139 -19.63 -8.03 13.14
CA ASN A 139 -18.79 -6.84 13.23
C ASN A 139 -19.53 -5.73 13.98
N SER A 140 -20.80 -5.47 13.65
CA SER A 140 -21.62 -4.47 14.36
C SER A 140 -21.78 -4.80 15.85
N LEU A 141 -21.86 -6.09 16.20
CA LEU A 141 -21.94 -6.54 17.59
C LEU A 141 -20.63 -6.26 18.34
N VAL A 142 -19.48 -6.59 17.72
CA VAL A 142 -18.15 -6.33 18.28
C VAL A 142 -17.96 -4.83 18.52
N ASP A 143 -18.34 -3.99 17.57
CA ASP A 143 -18.21 -2.54 17.69
C ASP A 143 -19.14 -1.97 18.76
N ALA A 144 -20.43 -2.37 18.77
CA ALA A 144 -21.38 -1.95 19.78
C ALA A 144 -20.93 -2.33 21.20
N LEU A 145 -20.33 -3.51 21.40
CA LEU A 145 -19.80 -3.93 22.69
C LEU A 145 -18.49 -3.22 23.08
N SER A 146 -17.85 -2.50 22.15
CA SER A 146 -16.58 -1.80 22.40
C SER A 146 -16.74 -0.34 22.84
N THR A 147 -17.95 0.24 22.74
CA THR A 147 -18.15 1.69 22.94
C THR A 147 -18.15 2.13 24.41
N SER A 148 -17.96 3.41 24.69
CA SER A 148 -18.06 3.97 26.05
C SER A 148 -19.47 3.91 26.64
N ALA A 149 -20.52 3.86 25.80
CA ALA A 149 -21.90 3.74 26.26
C ALA A 149 -22.25 2.32 26.76
N TYR A 150 -21.56 1.28 26.24
CA TYR A 150 -21.90 -0.13 26.47
C TYR A 150 -20.71 -0.95 26.99
N GLY A 151 -19.54 -0.80 26.38
CA GLY A 151 -18.27 -1.48 26.70
C GLY A 151 -17.60 -1.06 28.00
N ALA A 152 -17.93 0.12 28.56
CA ALA A 152 -17.57 0.47 29.94
C ALA A 152 -18.19 -0.51 30.97
N GLY A 153 -19.21 -1.27 30.57
CA GLY A 153 -19.86 -2.31 31.35
C GLY A 153 -19.13 -3.66 31.36
N PHE A 154 -18.26 -3.97 30.39
CA PHE A 154 -17.49 -5.24 30.31
C PHE A 154 -16.08 -4.99 29.77
N SER A 155 -15.12 -4.78 30.68
CA SER A 155 -13.75 -4.35 30.32
C SER A 155 -12.94 -5.39 29.54
N LYS A 156 -13.26 -6.68 29.69
CA LYS A 156 -12.64 -7.82 29.00
C LYS A 156 -13.72 -8.61 28.26
N GLN A 157 -13.48 -8.97 27.01
CA GLN A 157 -14.44 -9.69 26.18
C GLN A 157 -13.74 -10.77 25.36
N ILE A 158 -14.30 -11.97 25.35
CA ILE A 158 -13.75 -13.12 24.62
C ILE A 158 -14.84 -13.70 23.71
N PHE A 159 -14.54 -13.74 22.42
CA PHE A 159 -15.42 -14.26 21.37
C PHE A 159 -14.82 -15.55 20.80
N LEU A 160 -15.61 -16.62 20.80
CA LEU A 160 -15.27 -17.94 20.29
C LEU A 160 -16.29 -18.31 19.21
N ILE A 161 -15.89 -18.26 17.94
CA ILE A 161 -16.80 -18.35 16.81
C ILE A 161 -16.45 -19.60 15.99
N ASP A 162 -17.25 -20.65 16.18
CA ASP A 162 -17.21 -21.90 15.42
C ASP A 162 -18.26 -21.87 14.30
N ALA A 163 -17.93 -21.09 13.27
CA ALA A 163 -18.74 -20.92 12.07
C ALA A 163 -17.84 -20.71 10.86
N CYS A 164 -18.29 -21.20 9.70
CA CYS A 164 -17.58 -21.01 8.43
C CYS A 164 -17.41 -19.52 8.07
N ALA A 165 -16.45 -19.26 7.19
CA ALA A 165 -16.10 -17.91 6.72
C ALA A 165 -16.06 -17.82 5.19
N ASN A 166 -16.80 -18.68 4.49
CA ASN A 166 -16.82 -18.68 3.04
C ASN A 166 -17.46 -17.40 2.51
N ALA A 167 -16.91 -16.85 1.43
CA ALA A 167 -17.54 -15.75 0.74
C ALA A 167 -18.89 -16.17 0.18
N PHE A 168 -19.85 -15.25 0.20
CA PHE A 168 -21.19 -15.41 -0.35
C PHE A 168 -21.26 -15.78 -1.86
N TYR A 169 -20.11 -15.99 -2.52
CA TYR A 169 -20.01 -16.47 -3.90
C TYR A 169 -20.31 -17.97 -4.07
N GLU A 170 -20.33 -18.74 -2.98
CA GLU A 170 -20.51 -20.19 -3.02
C GLU A 170 -21.88 -20.61 -2.47
N GLY A 171 -22.83 -20.89 -3.37
CA GLY A 171 -23.89 -21.87 -3.09
C GLY A 171 -25.31 -21.37 -2.83
N VAL A 172 -25.57 -20.07 -2.65
CA VAL A 172 -26.95 -19.56 -2.39
C VAL A 172 -27.42 -18.48 -3.38
N ALA A 173 -26.78 -18.38 -4.55
CA ALA A 173 -27.19 -17.48 -5.65
C ALA A 173 -28.60 -17.78 -6.24
N GLN A 174 -29.39 -18.65 -5.62
CA GLN A 174 -30.68 -19.10 -6.17
C GLN A 174 -31.86 -18.18 -5.86
N THR A 175 -31.83 -17.32 -4.82
CA THR A 175 -32.97 -16.44 -4.50
C THR A 175 -32.74 -14.99 -4.94
N ARG A 176 -33.84 -14.27 -5.19
CA ARG A 176 -33.89 -12.93 -5.81
C ARG A 176 -33.36 -11.79 -4.93
N GLN A 177 -33.03 -12.03 -3.66
CA GLN A 177 -32.82 -10.98 -2.65
C GLN A 177 -31.46 -10.98 -1.92
N GLY A 178 -30.52 -11.87 -2.24
CA GLY A 178 -29.22 -11.90 -1.53
C GLY A 178 -29.34 -12.25 -0.04
N VAL A 179 -28.28 -12.01 0.75
CA VAL A 179 -28.35 -12.08 2.23
C VAL A 179 -28.94 -10.77 2.72
N ALA A 180 -29.99 -10.79 3.53
CA ALA A 180 -30.46 -9.58 4.21
C ALA A 180 -29.31 -8.94 5.02
N ALA A 181 -29.28 -7.60 5.15
CA ALA A 181 -28.23 -6.85 5.87
C ALA A 181 -27.88 -7.38 7.28
N GLY A 182 -28.76 -8.19 7.85
CA GLY A 182 -28.55 -8.84 9.14
C GLY A 182 -29.07 -7.98 10.29
N VAL A 183 -29.12 -8.58 11.47
CA VAL A 183 -29.47 -7.84 12.68
C VAL A 183 -28.24 -7.09 13.15
N GLU A 184 -28.31 -5.76 13.06
CA GLU A 184 -27.25 -4.84 13.49
C GLU A 184 -27.48 -4.29 14.91
N PHE A 185 -26.38 -3.82 15.50
CA PHE A 185 -26.33 -3.16 16.80
C PHE A 185 -25.57 -1.83 16.67
N ALA A 186 -26.21 -0.73 17.10
CA ALA A 186 -25.64 0.60 16.96
C ALA A 186 -24.48 0.81 17.95
N ALA A 187 -23.33 1.26 17.42
CA ALA A 187 -22.21 1.71 18.22
C ALA A 187 -22.40 3.18 18.64
N ASN A 188 -22.93 3.39 19.84
CA ASN A 188 -23.12 4.73 20.41
C ASN A 188 -22.01 5.07 21.41
N GLY A 189 -21.40 6.26 21.32
CA GLY A 189 -20.31 6.72 22.20
C GLY A 189 -18.91 6.49 21.62
N ASP A 190 -17.87 6.79 22.42
CA ASP A 190 -16.46 6.64 22.01
C ASP A 190 -16.13 5.16 21.79
N LEU A 191 -15.56 4.81 20.65
CA LEU A 191 -15.13 3.45 20.34
C LEU A 191 -13.91 3.02 21.19
N ASP A 192 -13.63 1.71 21.18
CA ASP A 192 -12.37 1.12 21.67
C ASP A 192 -12.10 1.26 23.17
N GLN A 193 -13.12 1.11 24.00
CA GLN A 193 -13.01 1.19 25.46
C GLN A 193 -12.83 -0.17 26.15
N ALA A 194 -12.99 -1.29 25.44
CA ALA A 194 -12.87 -2.65 25.97
C ALA A 194 -11.75 -3.45 25.29
N GLU A 195 -11.11 -4.35 26.03
CA GLU A 195 -10.18 -5.33 25.46
C GLU A 195 -10.96 -6.53 24.93
N GLN A 196 -10.84 -6.79 23.62
CA GLN A 196 -11.56 -7.87 22.95
C GLN A 196 -10.56 -8.87 22.37
N PHE A 197 -10.78 -10.15 22.65
CA PHE A 197 -10.09 -11.26 22.00
C PHE A 197 -11.09 -12.05 21.18
N ILE A 198 -10.83 -12.25 19.89
CA ILE A 198 -11.73 -12.96 18.99
C ILE A 198 -10.97 -14.14 18.38
N LEU A 199 -11.52 -15.35 18.50
CA LEU A 199 -10.97 -16.58 17.93
C LEU A 199 -11.99 -17.21 16.98
N PHE A 200 -11.61 -17.40 15.73
CA PHE A 200 -12.42 -18.00 14.68
C PHE A 200 -11.94 -19.41 14.33
N ALA A 201 -12.87 -20.33 14.10
CA ALA A 201 -12.58 -21.69 13.67
C ALA A 201 -11.89 -21.78 12.29
N SER A 202 -12.12 -20.81 11.42
CA SER A 202 -11.47 -20.73 10.10
C SER A 202 -11.06 -19.29 9.75
N PRO A 203 -10.01 -19.11 8.92
CA PRO A 203 -9.68 -17.84 8.30
C PRO A 203 -10.78 -17.38 7.35
N GLU A 204 -10.77 -16.11 6.96
CA GLU A 204 -11.65 -15.62 5.89
C GLU A 204 -11.49 -16.47 4.62
N TYR A 205 -12.61 -16.72 3.93
CA TYR A 205 -12.71 -17.52 2.70
C TYR A 205 -12.54 -19.05 2.88
N GLU A 206 -12.45 -19.54 4.12
CA GLU A 206 -12.30 -20.99 4.39
C GLU A 206 -13.46 -21.59 5.20
N VAL A 207 -13.67 -22.90 4.99
CA VAL A 207 -14.70 -23.72 5.66
C VAL A 207 -14.16 -24.27 6.97
N ALA A 208 -14.96 -24.18 8.04
CA ALA A 208 -14.63 -24.84 9.31
C ALA A 208 -14.76 -26.38 9.17
N THR A 209 -13.79 -27.13 9.71
CA THR A 209 -13.75 -28.60 9.56
C THR A 209 -14.47 -29.33 10.71
N ASN A 210 -15.34 -30.29 10.36
CA ASN A 210 -16.10 -31.10 11.32
C ASN A 210 -15.59 -32.54 11.41
N ASN A 211 -15.75 -33.16 12.60
CA ASN A 211 -15.43 -34.56 12.83
C ASN A 211 -16.70 -35.43 12.68
N SER A 212 -16.78 -36.22 11.60
CA SER A 212 -17.94 -37.07 11.29
C SER A 212 -18.19 -38.22 12.27
N ASN A 213 -17.22 -38.54 13.16
CA ASN A 213 -17.32 -39.68 14.09
C ASN A 213 -17.76 -39.31 15.52
N THR A 214 -17.65 -38.04 15.94
CA THR A 214 -17.94 -37.60 17.33
C THR A 214 -19.08 -36.60 17.44
N GLY A 215 -19.61 -36.09 16.33
CA GLY A 215 -20.67 -35.07 16.32
C GLY A 215 -20.22 -33.78 17.02
N THR A 216 -19.00 -33.30 16.73
CA THR A 216 -18.42 -32.06 17.29
C THR A 216 -17.52 -31.36 16.25
N GLY A 217 -17.43 -30.04 16.31
CA GLY A 217 -16.46 -29.27 15.51
C GLY A 217 -15.02 -29.51 16.00
N HIS A 218 -14.05 -29.66 15.08
CA HIS A 218 -12.65 -29.86 15.48
C HIS A 218 -12.10 -28.68 16.29
N PHE A 219 -12.58 -27.46 15.99
CA PHE A 219 -12.23 -26.24 16.69
C PHE A 219 -12.81 -26.19 18.10
N SER A 220 -14.13 -26.30 18.26
CA SER A 220 -14.77 -26.26 19.58
C SER A 220 -14.23 -27.34 20.51
N GLN A 221 -13.94 -28.53 19.99
CA GLN A 221 -13.32 -29.59 20.78
C GLN A 221 -11.95 -29.18 21.33
N ALA A 222 -11.05 -28.67 20.48
CA ALA A 222 -9.71 -28.25 20.90
C ALA A 222 -9.76 -27.11 21.94
N VAL A 223 -10.64 -26.12 21.72
CA VAL A 223 -10.85 -25.03 22.67
C VAL A 223 -11.34 -25.57 24.02
N LEU A 224 -12.39 -26.43 24.01
CA LEU A 224 -12.98 -26.97 25.22
C LEU A 224 -12.04 -27.90 26.00
N GLU A 225 -11.19 -28.67 25.32
CA GLU A 225 -10.17 -29.52 25.95
C GLU A 225 -9.14 -28.68 26.70
N ILE A 226 -8.60 -27.63 26.07
CA ILE A 226 -7.63 -26.74 26.69
C ILE A 226 -8.26 -25.97 27.86
N PHE A 227 -9.50 -25.50 27.71
CA PHE A 227 -10.19 -24.68 28.72
C PHE A 227 -10.42 -25.41 30.05
N GLN A 228 -10.51 -26.75 30.08
CA GLN A 228 -10.79 -27.51 31.30
C GLN A 228 -9.82 -27.20 32.45
N GLU A 229 -8.56 -26.87 32.14
CA GLU A 229 -7.51 -26.60 33.14
C GLU A 229 -7.21 -25.10 33.31
N GLN A 230 -7.98 -24.23 32.67
CA GLN A 230 -7.70 -22.79 32.61
C GLN A 230 -8.56 -21.97 33.60
N PRO A 231 -8.06 -20.82 34.09
CA PRO A 231 -8.85 -19.90 34.91
C PRO A 231 -9.95 -19.21 34.08
N LEU A 232 -10.90 -18.55 34.76
CA LEU A 232 -12.00 -17.80 34.13
C LEU A 232 -11.54 -16.74 33.12
N LEU A 233 -10.37 -16.13 33.32
CA LEU A 233 -9.71 -15.25 32.33
C LEU A 233 -8.39 -15.90 31.88
N PRO A 234 -8.43 -16.74 30.85
CA PRO A 234 -7.23 -17.42 30.34
C PRO A 234 -6.32 -16.49 29.53
N ASN A 235 -5.07 -16.90 29.32
CA ASN A 235 -4.21 -16.28 28.32
C ASN A 235 -4.61 -16.75 26.91
N MET A 236 -5.59 -16.05 26.33
CA MET A 236 -6.18 -16.44 25.06
C MET A 236 -5.19 -16.47 23.89
N LYS A 237 -4.15 -15.62 23.90
CA LYS A 237 -3.11 -15.66 22.88
C LYS A 237 -2.34 -16.98 22.92
N ALA A 238 -1.90 -17.40 24.10
CA ALA A 238 -1.19 -18.67 24.27
C ALA A 238 -2.07 -19.88 23.87
N ILE A 239 -3.36 -19.83 24.22
CA ILE A 239 -4.31 -20.86 23.81
C ILE A 239 -4.46 -20.90 22.27
N ALA A 240 -4.63 -19.75 21.63
CA ALA A 240 -4.76 -19.70 20.18
C ALA A 240 -3.50 -20.23 19.46
N GLU A 241 -2.30 -19.87 19.93
CA GLU A 241 -1.03 -20.37 19.41
C GLU A 241 -0.85 -21.88 19.61
N GLN A 242 -1.31 -22.42 20.75
CA GLN A 242 -1.32 -23.85 21.02
C GLN A 242 -2.27 -24.60 20.07
N ILE A 243 -3.50 -24.09 19.91
CA ILE A 243 -4.48 -24.67 18.98
C ILE A 243 -3.95 -24.65 17.55
N GLN A 244 -3.36 -23.53 17.10
CA GLN A 244 -2.74 -23.45 15.78
C GLN A 244 -1.64 -24.50 15.59
N SER A 245 -0.77 -24.70 16.59
CA SER A 245 0.29 -25.71 16.55
C SER A 245 -0.28 -27.13 16.38
N ASP A 246 -1.31 -27.47 17.14
CA ASP A 246 -1.97 -28.77 17.04
C ASP A 246 -2.66 -28.97 15.68
N PHE A 247 -3.20 -27.91 15.09
CA PHE A 247 -3.88 -27.96 13.79
C PHE A 247 -2.90 -28.07 12.63
N ILE A 248 -1.71 -27.45 12.73
CA ILE A 248 -0.60 -27.65 11.79
C ILE A 248 -0.18 -29.12 11.77
N GLU A 249 0.04 -29.73 12.94
CA GLU A 249 0.45 -31.14 13.04
C GLU A 249 -0.61 -32.08 12.44
N LYS A 250 -1.89 -31.75 12.60
CA LYS A 250 -3.02 -32.54 12.11
C LYS A 250 -3.44 -32.22 10.67
N GLN A 251 -2.73 -31.32 9.98
CA GLN A 251 -3.05 -30.85 8.62
C GLN A 251 -4.51 -30.37 8.49
N LYS A 252 -4.93 -29.50 9.41
CA LYS A 252 -6.29 -28.93 9.46
C LYS A 252 -6.25 -27.43 9.12
N VAL A 253 -7.40 -26.90 8.72
CA VAL A 253 -7.64 -25.45 8.51
C VAL A 253 -7.26 -24.68 9.76
N LEU A 254 -6.36 -23.70 9.65
CA LEU A 254 -5.80 -23.00 10.81
C LEU A 254 -6.78 -21.98 11.39
N PRO A 255 -7.15 -22.08 12.68
CA PRO A 255 -7.94 -21.04 13.34
C PRO A 255 -7.25 -19.67 13.26
N SER A 256 -8.03 -18.60 13.11
CA SER A 256 -7.52 -17.22 13.07
C SER A 256 -7.95 -16.45 14.32
N TYR A 257 -7.14 -15.50 14.78
CA TYR A 257 -7.47 -14.73 15.98
C TYR A 257 -7.05 -13.27 15.92
N TRP A 258 -7.88 -12.41 16.49
CA TRP A 258 -7.72 -10.95 16.52
C TRP A 258 -7.69 -10.45 17.97
N ILE A 259 -6.91 -9.39 18.20
CA ILE A 259 -6.86 -8.70 19.50
C ILE A 259 -7.14 -7.22 19.28
N LYS A 260 -8.15 -6.70 19.98
CA LYS A 260 -8.47 -5.28 20.06
C LYS A 260 -8.10 -4.78 21.46
N LEU A 261 -7.16 -3.83 21.54
CA LEU A 261 -6.73 -3.21 22.79
C LEU A 261 -7.37 -1.82 22.93
N PRO A 262 -7.67 -1.34 24.15
CA PRO A 262 -8.26 -0.02 24.32
C PRO A 262 -7.40 1.09 23.70
N ASN A 263 -8.02 2.00 22.95
CA ASN A 263 -7.38 3.12 22.23
C ASN A 263 -6.24 2.71 21.26
N LYS A 264 -6.26 1.50 20.70
CA LYS A 264 -5.28 1.03 19.70
C LYS A 264 -5.98 0.33 18.53
N GLN A 265 -5.42 0.45 17.33
CA GLN A 265 -5.91 -0.24 16.13
C GLN A 265 -5.93 -1.77 16.32
N ILE A 266 -6.87 -2.44 15.62
CA ILE A 266 -7.01 -3.91 15.58
C ILE A 266 -5.69 -4.53 15.12
N GLN A 267 -5.10 -5.39 15.94
CA GLN A 267 -3.91 -6.15 15.55
C GLN A 267 -4.34 -7.55 15.11
N CYS A 268 -4.30 -7.79 13.79
CA CYS A 268 -4.34 -9.15 13.25
C CYS A 268 -2.98 -9.81 13.50
N LEU A 269 -2.93 -10.79 14.39
CA LEU A 269 -1.68 -11.45 14.81
C LEU A 269 -1.43 -12.78 14.10
N SER A 270 -2.43 -13.36 13.43
CA SER A 270 -2.21 -14.49 12.51
C SER A 270 -1.84 -13.97 11.12
N LYS A 271 -0.56 -14.09 10.75
CA LYS A 271 -0.10 -13.91 9.35
C LYS A 271 -0.97 -14.77 8.42
N LYS A 272 -1.24 -14.30 7.19
CA LYS A 272 -1.77 -15.12 6.08
C LYS A 272 -0.79 -16.28 5.81
N SER A 273 -0.76 -17.31 6.63
CA SER A 273 -0.10 -18.56 6.28
C SER A 273 -1.14 -19.39 5.55
N SER A 274 -0.87 -19.65 4.28
CA SER A 274 -1.71 -20.47 3.40
C SER A 274 -2.14 -21.80 4.03
N VAL A 275 -3.21 -22.39 3.49
CA VAL A 275 -3.85 -23.69 3.81
C VAL A 275 -2.87 -24.84 4.12
N PHE A 276 -1.61 -24.77 3.65
CA PHE A 276 -0.60 -25.82 3.80
C PHE A 276 0.69 -25.36 4.52
N GLY A 277 0.72 -24.13 5.06
CA GLY A 277 1.89 -23.57 5.73
C GLY A 277 3.05 -23.19 4.79
N HIS A 278 2.92 -23.33 3.47
CA HIS A 278 3.91 -22.95 2.45
C HIS A 278 3.76 -21.47 2.04
N ALA A 279 4.87 -20.74 1.99
CA ALA A 279 4.90 -19.34 1.58
C ALA A 279 4.39 -19.17 0.14
N ASN A 280 3.30 -18.42 -0.07
CA ASN A 280 2.84 -18.08 -1.41
C ASN A 280 2.00 -16.80 -1.44
N ASN A 281 1.96 -16.19 -2.62
CA ASN A 281 1.16 -15.01 -2.94
C ASN A 281 0.35 -15.24 -4.23
N ILE A 282 -0.12 -16.47 -4.45
CA ILE A 282 -0.93 -16.82 -5.63
C ILE A 282 -2.20 -15.96 -5.59
N PRO A 283 -2.52 -15.21 -6.65
CA PRO A 283 -3.76 -14.45 -6.68
C PRO A 283 -4.96 -15.40 -6.67
N PRO A 284 -6.08 -15.06 -6.01
CA PRO A 284 -7.24 -15.93 -5.94
C PRO A 284 -7.73 -16.33 -7.33
N SER A 285 -8.19 -17.58 -7.46
CA SER A 285 -8.82 -18.05 -8.69
C SER A 285 -10.11 -17.27 -8.93
N SER A 286 -10.35 -16.96 -10.21
CA SER A 286 -11.54 -16.22 -10.62
C SER A 286 -12.64 -17.10 -11.22
N VAL A 287 -12.41 -18.42 -11.28
CA VAL A 287 -13.32 -19.38 -11.93
C VAL A 287 -13.98 -20.29 -10.89
N LYS A 288 -15.27 -20.53 -11.07
CA LYS A 288 -16.04 -21.45 -10.21
C LYS A 288 -15.64 -22.91 -10.43
N GLU A 289 -15.30 -23.25 -11.66
CA GLU A 289 -14.87 -24.59 -12.05
C GLU A 289 -13.81 -24.47 -13.13
N PHE A 290 -12.71 -25.21 -12.95
CA PHE A 290 -11.65 -25.32 -13.93
C PHE A 290 -11.88 -26.56 -14.80
N VAL A 291 -11.97 -26.39 -16.13
CA VAL A 291 -12.40 -27.46 -17.04
C VAL A 291 -11.53 -27.56 -18.29
N GLY A 292 -11.37 -28.78 -18.80
CA GLY A 292 -10.85 -29.08 -20.14
C GLY A 292 -9.36 -28.79 -20.34
N ARG A 293 -8.62 -28.65 -19.23
CA ARG A 293 -7.20 -28.30 -19.19
C ARG A 293 -6.42 -29.19 -18.26
N GLU A 294 -7.00 -30.31 -17.84
CA GLU A 294 -6.40 -31.29 -16.95
C GLU A 294 -5.15 -31.89 -17.60
N SER A 295 -5.23 -32.25 -18.88
CA SER A 295 -4.09 -32.72 -19.66
C SER A 295 -2.99 -31.67 -19.82
N LYS A 296 -3.35 -30.39 -19.99
CA LYS A 296 -2.38 -29.28 -20.06
C LYS A 296 -1.72 -29.00 -18.71
N LEU A 297 -2.44 -29.17 -17.60
CA LEU A 297 -1.87 -29.12 -16.26
C LEU A 297 -0.89 -30.26 -16.02
N GLU A 298 -1.22 -31.48 -16.46
CA GLU A 298 -0.34 -32.65 -16.39
C GLU A 298 0.89 -32.50 -17.28
N GLU A 299 0.72 -32.01 -18.52
CA GLU A 299 1.81 -31.69 -19.44
C GLU A 299 2.75 -30.63 -18.85
N LEU A 300 2.20 -29.56 -18.27
CA LEU A 300 2.97 -28.53 -17.57
C LEU A 300 3.75 -29.11 -16.39
N HIS A 301 3.12 -29.98 -15.60
CA HIS A 301 3.77 -30.65 -14.48
C HIS A 301 4.93 -31.54 -14.95
N GLN A 302 4.69 -32.38 -15.96
CA GLN A 302 5.69 -33.27 -16.52
C GLN A 302 6.90 -32.50 -17.09
N ILE A 303 6.65 -31.42 -17.84
CA ILE A 303 7.73 -30.57 -18.38
C ILE A 303 8.56 -29.95 -17.27
N LEU A 304 7.91 -29.46 -16.22
CA LEU A 304 8.60 -28.84 -15.09
C LEU A 304 9.40 -29.89 -14.30
N GLU A 305 8.85 -31.09 -14.04
CA GLU A 305 9.53 -32.18 -13.34
C GLU A 305 10.69 -32.80 -14.12
N GLU A 306 10.49 -33.17 -15.40
CA GLU A 306 11.50 -33.88 -16.22
C GLU A 306 12.78 -33.07 -16.39
N ASN A 307 12.67 -31.74 -16.39
CA ASN A 307 13.80 -30.82 -16.52
C ASN A 307 14.39 -30.39 -15.18
N GLY A 308 13.88 -30.91 -14.06
CA GLY A 308 14.41 -30.69 -12.71
C GLY A 308 14.65 -29.23 -12.36
N GLY A 309 13.76 -28.32 -12.78
CA GLY A 309 13.87 -26.87 -12.52
C GLY A 309 14.92 -26.11 -13.35
N ALA A 310 15.68 -26.75 -14.24
CA ALA A 310 16.72 -26.03 -15.01
C ALA A 310 16.17 -25.23 -16.20
N GLU A 311 14.98 -25.58 -16.70
CA GLU A 311 14.39 -24.97 -17.89
C GLU A 311 13.22 -24.02 -17.55
N ILE A 312 13.20 -22.89 -18.25
CA ILE A 312 12.11 -21.91 -18.17
C ILE A 312 10.99 -22.40 -19.10
N CYS A 313 9.81 -22.59 -18.52
CA CYS A 313 8.59 -22.91 -19.28
C CYS A 313 7.76 -21.65 -19.45
N HIS A 314 7.15 -21.47 -20.62
CA HIS A 314 6.17 -20.41 -20.83
C HIS A 314 4.86 -20.95 -21.41
N ILE A 315 3.74 -20.46 -20.88
CA ILE A 315 2.40 -20.65 -21.43
C ILE A 315 2.15 -19.49 -22.39
N GLU A 316 2.01 -19.81 -23.67
CA GLU A 316 1.68 -18.84 -24.71
C GLU A 316 0.26 -19.02 -25.22
N GLY A 317 -0.33 -17.94 -25.74
CA GLY A 317 -1.68 -17.97 -26.28
C GLY A 317 -2.34 -16.60 -26.26
N MET A 318 -3.45 -16.47 -26.99
CA MET A 318 -4.14 -15.20 -27.14
C MET A 318 -4.76 -14.66 -25.82
N GLY A 319 -5.22 -13.41 -25.83
CA GLY A 319 -5.95 -12.82 -24.69
C GLY A 319 -7.22 -13.60 -24.36
N GLY A 320 -7.56 -13.77 -23.07
CA GLY A 320 -8.79 -14.42 -22.64
C GLY A 320 -8.85 -15.95 -22.74
N VAL A 321 -7.77 -16.62 -23.22
CA VAL A 321 -7.72 -18.09 -23.37
C VAL A 321 -7.48 -18.86 -22.06
N GLY A 322 -7.14 -18.16 -20.97
CA GLY A 322 -7.01 -18.75 -19.63
C GLY A 322 -5.58 -19.04 -19.15
N LYS A 323 -4.53 -18.45 -19.76
CA LYS A 323 -3.11 -18.69 -19.37
C LYS A 323 -2.83 -18.44 -17.89
N THR A 324 -3.25 -17.28 -17.39
CA THR A 324 -3.11 -16.88 -15.99
C THR A 324 -3.86 -17.85 -15.08
N GLU A 325 -5.06 -18.29 -15.46
CA GLU A 325 -5.84 -19.24 -14.67
C GLU A 325 -5.17 -20.63 -14.67
N LEU A 326 -4.64 -21.11 -15.79
CA LEU A 326 -3.87 -22.36 -15.85
C LEU A 326 -2.66 -22.31 -14.89
N ALA A 327 -1.92 -21.20 -14.87
CA ALA A 327 -0.79 -21.03 -13.96
C ALA A 327 -1.22 -20.98 -12.48
N LYS A 328 -2.36 -20.34 -12.16
CA LYS A 328 -2.92 -20.35 -10.79
C LYS A 328 -3.31 -21.75 -10.35
N GLN A 329 -4.06 -22.47 -11.18
CA GLN A 329 -4.52 -23.83 -10.89
C GLN A 329 -3.35 -24.79 -10.75
N TYR A 330 -2.29 -24.60 -11.55
CA TYR A 330 -1.04 -25.33 -11.39
C TYR A 330 -0.42 -25.10 -10.01
N GLY A 331 -0.22 -23.83 -9.63
CA GLY A 331 0.37 -23.47 -8.35
C GLY A 331 -0.46 -23.94 -7.14
N LEU A 332 -1.79 -23.93 -7.26
CA LEU A 332 -2.70 -24.42 -6.22
C LEU A 332 -2.72 -25.95 -6.12
N LYS A 333 -2.80 -26.66 -7.26
CA LYS A 333 -2.88 -28.12 -7.32
C LYS A 333 -1.58 -28.79 -6.83
N TYR A 334 -0.44 -28.24 -7.21
CA TYR A 334 0.89 -28.79 -6.89
C TYR A 334 1.59 -27.99 -5.78
N LEU A 335 0.83 -27.29 -4.94
CA LEU A 335 1.38 -26.45 -3.86
C LEU A 335 2.28 -27.24 -2.90
N SER A 336 1.96 -28.51 -2.65
CA SER A 336 2.75 -29.43 -1.83
C SER A 336 4.13 -29.72 -2.40
N ASP A 337 4.29 -29.64 -3.72
CA ASP A 337 5.52 -30.00 -4.41
C ASP A 337 6.53 -28.85 -4.37
N TYR A 338 6.05 -27.64 -4.06
CA TYR A 338 6.83 -26.40 -3.94
C TYR A 338 6.99 -25.99 -2.48
N THR A 339 7.60 -26.86 -1.67
CA THR A 339 7.76 -26.63 -0.23
C THR A 339 8.59 -25.38 0.13
N GLY A 340 9.45 -24.93 -0.80
CA GLY A 340 10.23 -23.70 -0.75
C GLY A 340 9.42 -22.43 -1.04
N GLY A 341 8.21 -22.57 -1.57
CA GLY A 341 7.23 -21.51 -1.78
C GLY A 341 6.90 -21.22 -3.25
N ILE A 342 5.84 -20.43 -3.47
CA ILE A 342 5.38 -20.00 -4.80
C ILE A 342 5.35 -18.47 -4.85
N CYS A 343 6.25 -17.89 -5.64
CA CYS A 343 6.39 -16.46 -5.82
C CYS A 343 5.76 -16.03 -7.15
N TRP A 344 4.60 -15.37 -7.07
CA TRP A 344 3.85 -14.83 -8.18
C TRP A 344 4.19 -13.36 -8.43
N ILE A 345 4.53 -13.03 -9.67
CA ILE A 345 4.96 -11.71 -10.12
C ILE A 345 4.16 -11.32 -11.36
N ASP A 346 3.24 -10.38 -11.21
CA ASP A 346 2.62 -9.70 -12.36
C ASP A 346 3.68 -8.81 -13.04
N ALA A 347 4.19 -9.21 -14.21
CA ALA A 347 5.38 -8.64 -14.84
C ALA A 347 5.11 -7.37 -15.67
N LYS A 348 3.86 -6.98 -15.84
CA LYS A 348 3.49 -5.86 -16.72
C LYS A 348 3.48 -4.53 -15.99
N ASN A 349 4.26 -3.57 -16.47
CA ASN A 349 4.35 -2.20 -15.93
C ASN A 349 4.59 -2.15 -14.40
N SER A 350 5.35 -3.11 -13.87
CA SER A 350 5.57 -3.22 -12.43
C SER A 350 7.06 -3.32 -12.08
N ASP A 351 7.39 -2.89 -10.86
CA ASP A 351 8.72 -3.04 -10.28
C ASP A 351 8.93 -4.50 -9.85
N ILE A 352 9.52 -5.29 -10.75
CA ILE A 352 9.74 -6.74 -10.59
C ILE A 352 10.68 -7.03 -9.42
N GLU A 353 11.75 -6.25 -9.28
CA GLU A 353 12.73 -6.41 -8.20
C GLU A 353 12.05 -6.24 -6.85
N ARG A 354 11.29 -5.16 -6.67
CA ARG A 354 10.57 -4.91 -5.42
C ARG A 354 9.58 -6.02 -5.09
N LYS A 355 8.89 -6.61 -6.07
CA LYS A 355 7.95 -7.72 -5.82
C LYS A 355 8.66 -8.97 -5.29
N ILE A 356 9.80 -9.34 -5.88
CA ILE A 356 10.60 -10.49 -5.44
C ILE A 356 11.15 -10.26 -4.02
N VAL A 357 11.66 -9.05 -3.77
CA VAL A 357 12.18 -8.66 -2.45
C VAL A 357 11.07 -8.65 -1.41
N ASN A 358 9.94 -7.99 -1.68
CA ASN A 358 8.80 -7.94 -0.76
C ASN A 358 8.27 -9.33 -0.43
N PHE A 359 8.17 -10.22 -1.42
CA PHE A 359 7.78 -11.60 -1.17
C PHE A 359 8.70 -12.26 -0.15
N ALA A 360 10.01 -12.12 -0.32
CA ALA A 360 10.99 -12.68 0.59
C ALA A 360 10.93 -12.06 2.00
N VAL A 361 10.75 -10.74 2.10
CA VAL A 361 10.58 -10.04 3.38
C VAL A 361 9.32 -10.53 4.11
N GLU A 362 8.17 -10.49 3.44
CA GLU A 362 6.87 -10.78 4.05
C GLU A 362 6.75 -12.25 4.49
N ASN A 363 7.28 -13.17 3.68
CA ASN A 363 7.10 -14.60 3.90
C ASN A 363 8.24 -15.28 4.66
N PHE A 364 9.47 -14.75 4.57
CA PHE A 364 10.64 -15.37 5.18
C PHE A 364 11.34 -14.49 6.21
N GLY A 365 10.91 -13.23 6.38
CA GLY A 365 11.66 -12.26 7.18
C GLY A 365 13.05 -12.01 6.58
N ALA A 366 13.19 -12.17 5.26
CA ALA A 366 14.45 -11.98 4.56
C ALA A 366 14.99 -10.57 4.83
N LYS A 367 16.19 -10.53 5.40
CA LYS A 367 16.96 -9.31 5.59
C LYS A 367 17.87 -9.12 4.39
N PHE A 368 17.85 -7.93 3.81
CA PHE A 368 18.69 -7.57 2.66
C PHE A 368 19.86 -6.67 3.08
N ASP A 369 20.00 -6.44 4.38
CA ASP A 369 20.81 -5.41 5.05
C ASP A 369 22.33 -5.48 4.73
N GLU A 370 22.81 -6.63 4.22
CA GLU A 370 24.23 -6.90 3.89
C GLU A 370 24.46 -7.25 2.40
N VAL A 371 23.45 -7.11 1.54
CA VAL A 371 23.52 -7.57 0.15
C VAL A 371 24.18 -6.53 -0.74
N SER A 372 25.48 -6.59 -0.92
CA SER A 372 26.18 -5.77 -1.92
C SER A 372 25.87 -6.31 -3.34
N GLY A 373 24.99 -5.64 -4.08
CA GLY A 373 24.66 -5.97 -5.48
C GLY A 373 23.17 -6.25 -5.71
N SER A 374 22.83 -7.08 -6.70
CA SER A 374 21.42 -7.35 -7.04
C SER A 374 20.71 -8.11 -5.91
N LYS A 375 19.71 -7.47 -5.29
CA LYS A 375 18.86 -8.07 -4.24
C LYS A 375 18.12 -9.30 -4.71
N VAL A 376 17.68 -9.25 -5.96
CA VAL A 376 17.06 -10.37 -6.65
C VAL A 376 18.01 -11.57 -6.73
N ASN A 377 19.29 -11.35 -7.11
CA ASN A 377 20.28 -12.43 -7.07
C ASN A 377 20.53 -12.96 -5.66
N TYR A 378 20.46 -12.11 -4.63
CA TYR A 378 20.55 -12.58 -3.25
C TYR A 378 19.34 -13.41 -2.84
N CYS A 379 18.11 -13.01 -3.20
CA CYS A 379 16.93 -13.86 -3.02
C CYS A 379 17.20 -15.25 -3.60
N TRP A 380 17.67 -15.32 -4.85
CA TRP A 380 17.93 -16.58 -5.53
C TRP A 380 19.06 -17.40 -4.89
N ASN A 381 20.12 -16.75 -4.39
CA ASN A 381 21.24 -17.46 -3.76
C ASN A 381 20.94 -17.88 -2.31
N THR A 382 20.02 -17.19 -1.62
CA THR A 382 19.73 -17.38 -0.20
C THR A 382 18.46 -18.20 0.03
N TRP A 383 17.60 -18.37 -0.98
CA TRP A 383 16.29 -19.00 -0.83
C TRP A 383 16.32 -20.34 -0.09
N GLN A 384 17.25 -21.24 -0.40
CA GLN A 384 17.41 -22.54 0.30
C GLN A 384 17.63 -22.39 1.81
N LYS A 385 18.28 -21.31 2.24
CA LYS A 385 18.53 -21.04 3.66
C LYS A 385 17.28 -20.55 4.37
N TRP A 386 16.38 -19.86 3.68
CA TRP A 386 15.09 -19.44 4.21
C TRP A 386 14.11 -20.59 4.25
N ARG A 387 14.08 -21.38 3.18
CA ARG A 387 13.16 -22.51 3.06
C ARG A 387 13.69 -23.55 2.10
N GLU A 388 13.77 -24.79 2.59
CA GLU A 388 14.20 -25.93 1.80
C GLU A 388 13.12 -26.41 0.83
N GLY A 389 13.59 -27.02 -0.26
CA GLY A 389 12.77 -27.64 -1.31
C GLY A 389 12.46 -26.72 -2.48
N ASN A 390 11.58 -27.20 -3.35
CA ASN A 390 11.35 -26.61 -4.67
C ASN A 390 10.60 -25.27 -4.57
N VAL A 391 10.91 -24.35 -5.48
CA VAL A 391 10.33 -23.01 -5.53
C VAL A 391 9.74 -22.78 -6.91
N LEU A 392 8.47 -22.38 -6.99
CA LEU A 392 7.86 -21.96 -8.25
C LEU A 392 7.88 -20.42 -8.35
N ILE A 393 8.49 -19.89 -9.40
CA ILE A 393 8.46 -18.48 -9.74
C ILE A 393 7.57 -18.28 -10.96
N VAL A 394 6.48 -17.53 -10.80
CA VAL A 394 5.53 -17.26 -11.87
C VAL A 394 5.65 -15.80 -12.31
N PHE A 395 6.06 -15.56 -13.57
CA PHE A 395 6.00 -14.25 -14.21
C PHE A 395 4.75 -14.17 -15.10
N ASP A 396 3.71 -13.49 -14.61
CA ASP A 396 2.42 -13.37 -15.29
C ASP A 396 2.35 -12.13 -16.21
N ASP A 397 1.68 -12.28 -17.35
CA ASP A 397 1.47 -11.27 -18.41
C ASP A 397 2.75 -10.58 -18.94
N VAL A 398 3.79 -11.37 -19.21
CA VAL A 398 5.05 -10.87 -19.78
C VAL A 398 4.85 -10.38 -21.21
N THR A 399 5.06 -9.08 -21.44
CA THR A 399 4.94 -8.44 -22.76
C THR A 399 6.27 -8.34 -23.52
N ASN A 400 7.39 -8.34 -22.78
CA ASN A 400 8.74 -8.31 -23.30
C ASN A 400 9.70 -9.14 -22.41
N PHE A 401 10.22 -10.24 -22.94
CA PHE A 401 11.13 -11.12 -22.23
C PHE A 401 12.45 -10.46 -21.83
N THR A 402 12.95 -9.48 -22.61
CA THR A 402 14.21 -8.82 -22.27
C THR A 402 14.13 -8.00 -20.97
N GLN A 403 12.93 -7.58 -20.57
CA GLN A 403 12.71 -6.84 -19.33
C GLN A 403 12.74 -7.75 -18.10
N ILE A 404 12.31 -9.01 -18.22
CA ILE A 404 12.33 -9.95 -17.09
C ILE A 404 13.66 -10.69 -16.95
N LYS A 405 14.44 -10.77 -18.05
CA LYS A 405 15.69 -11.54 -18.11
C LYS A 405 16.69 -11.25 -16.98
N PRO A 406 16.89 -9.99 -16.52
CA PRO A 406 17.78 -9.69 -15.39
C PRO A 406 17.30 -10.26 -14.05
N TYR A 407 16.02 -10.57 -13.92
CA TYR A 407 15.38 -10.99 -12.67
C TYR A 407 15.16 -12.51 -12.57
N LEU A 408 15.47 -13.26 -13.62
CA LEU A 408 15.36 -14.72 -13.62
C LEU A 408 16.35 -15.35 -12.62
N PRO A 409 15.96 -16.39 -11.89
CA PRO A 409 16.90 -17.15 -11.08
C PRO A 409 17.99 -17.77 -11.96
N ARG A 410 19.21 -17.88 -11.42
CA ARG A 410 20.30 -18.62 -12.09
C ARG A 410 19.89 -20.08 -12.20
N GLN A 411 20.29 -20.76 -13.28
CA GLN A 411 19.98 -22.18 -13.48
C GLN A 411 20.46 -23.00 -12.28
N ASN A 412 19.49 -23.45 -11.50
CA ASN A 412 19.63 -24.22 -10.27
C ASN A 412 18.39 -25.09 -10.18
N SER A 413 18.56 -26.36 -9.84
CA SER A 413 17.48 -27.35 -9.82
C SER A 413 16.37 -27.08 -8.78
N GLN A 414 16.55 -26.07 -7.92
CA GLN A 414 15.54 -25.66 -6.96
C GLN A 414 14.41 -24.81 -7.57
N PHE A 415 14.70 -23.99 -8.58
CA PHE A 415 13.77 -22.95 -9.06
C PHE A 415 13.08 -23.37 -10.34
N PHE A 416 11.77 -23.48 -10.29
CA PHE A 416 10.92 -23.74 -11.44
C PHE A 416 10.36 -22.40 -11.91
N VAL A 417 10.59 -22.05 -13.18
CA VAL A 417 10.14 -20.76 -13.72
C VAL A 417 9.02 -20.98 -14.72
N LEU A 418 7.87 -20.38 -14.43
CA LEU A 418 6.70 -20.36 -15.30
C LEU A 418 6.44 -18.93 -15.76
N ILE A 419 6.31 -18.73 -17.07
CA ILE A 419 5.97 -17.43 -17.66
C ILE A 419 4.59 -17.55 -18.32
N THR A 420 3.72 -16.55 -18.20
CA THR A 420 2.56 -16.41 -19.08
C THR A 420 2.78 -15.25 -20.04
N THR A 421 2.47 -15.44 -21.32
CA THR A 421 2.69 -14.41 -22.34
C THR A 421 1.75 -14.56 -23.54
N ARG A 422 1.57 -13.48 -24.30
CA ARG A 422 0.84 -13.51 -25.58
C ARG A 422 1.76 -13.73 -26.78
N LYS A 423 3.07 -13.60 -26.58
CA LYS A 423 4.07 -13.70 -27.65
C LYS A 423 4.82 -15.00 -27.53
N THR A 424 5.18 -15.58 -28.67
CA THR A 424 6.15 -16.66 -28.69
C THR A 424 7.51 -16.13 -28.28
N LEU A 425 8.02 -16.65 -27.18
CA LEU A 425 9.38 -16.41 -26.75
C LEU A 425 10.32 -17.27 -27.59
N GLY A 426 11.55 -16.81 -27.83
CA GLY A 426 12.47 -17.42 -28.80
C GLY A 426 12.59 -18.95 -28.66
N ALA A 427 12.89 -19.63 -29.77
CA ALA A 427 12.80 -21.09 -29.94
C ALA A 427 13.63 -21.98 -28.97
N SER A 428 14.39 -21.38 -28.06
CA SER A 428 15.19 -22.07 -27.05
C SER A 428 14.47 -22.25 -25.70
N LEU A 429 13.24 -21.75 -25.53
CA LEU A 429 12.42 -21.94 -24.32
C LEU A 429 11.31 -22.94 -24.57
N VAL A 430 10.96 -23.73 -23.54
CA VAL A 430 9.89 -24.73 -23.65
C VAL A 430 8.54 -24.02 -23.62
N SER A 431 7.77 -24.18 -24.70
CA SER A 431 6.47 -23.54 -24.86
C SER A 431 5.33 -24.53 -24.61
N ILE A 432 4.33 -24.09 -23.85
CA ILE A 432 3.02 -24.73 -23.78
C ILE A 432 2.02 -23.82 -24.51
N PRO A 433 1.71 -24.10 -25.79
CA PRO A 433 0.70 -23.36 -26.50
C PRO A 433 -0.67 -23.69 -25.91
N LEU A 434 -1.40 -22.63 -25.54
CA LEU A 434 -2.76 -22.71 -25.04
C LEU A 434 -3.73 -22.26 -26.13
N GLU A 435 -4.36 -23.24 -26.75
CA GLU A 435 -5.43 -23.07 -27.75
C GLU A 435 -6.76 -22.75 -27.07
N PRO A 436 -7.83 -22.31 -27.77
CA PRO A 436 -9.19 -22.29 -27.20
C PRO A 436 -9.62 -23.62 -26.58
N LEU A 437 -10.69 -23.61 -25.78
CA LEU A 437 -11.20 -24.85 -25.18
C LEU A 437 -11.71 -25.79 -26.28
N ASP A 438 -11.61 -27.10 -26.05
CA ASP A 438 -12.38 -28.04 -26.84
C ASP A 438 -13.87 -27.81 -26.61
N ARG A 439 -14.69 -28.04 -27.64
CA ARG A 439 -16.12 -27.75 -27.58
C ARG A 439 -16.82 -28.38 -26.38
N ASP A 440 -16.50 -29.62 -26.04
CA ASP A 440 -17.10 -30.29 -24.89
C ASP A 440 -16.74 -29.61 -23.57
N ALA A 441 -15.50 -29.12 -23.44
CA ALA A 441 -15.06 -28.35 -22.29
C ALA A 441 -15.70 -26.96 -22.23
N SER A 442 -15.89 -26.28 -23.37
CA SER A 442 -16.66 -25.03 -23.44
C SER A 442 -18.08 -25.20 -22.94
N ILE A 443 -18.74 -26.29 -23.35
CA ILE A 443 -20.10 -26.64 -22.90
C ILE A 443 -20.09 -26.96 -21.40
N GLN A 444 -19.08 -27.66 -20.88
CA GLN A 444 -18.92 -27.91 -19.45
C GLN A 444 -18.70 -26.61 -18.65
N LEU A 445 -17.90 -25.67 -19.15
CA LEU A 445 -17.75 -24.37 -18.52
C LEU A 445 -19.08 -23.61 -18.48
N LEU A 446 -19.83 -23.63 -19.59
CA LEU A 446 -21.15 -22.99 -19.61
C LEU A 446 -22.11 -23.65 -18.60
N LYS A 447 -22.06 -24.99 -18.48
CA LYS A 447 -22.83 -25.75 -17.49
C LYS A 447 -22.49 -25.37 -16.05
N SER A 448 -21.21 -25.21 -15.72
CA SER A 448 -20.78 -24.81 -14.38
C SER A 448 -21.31 -23.42 -13.98
N LEU A 449 -21.42 -22.54 -14.97
CA LEU A 449 -21.94 -21.18 -14.81
C LEU A 449 -23.47 -21.17 -14.66
N ILE A 450 -24.23 -21.73 -15.61
CA ILE A 450 -25.70 -21.56 -15.70
C ILE A 450 -26.53 -22.81 -15.37
N GLY A 451 -25.88 -23.92 -15.01
CA GLY A 451 -26.49 -25.19 -14.61
C GLY A 451 -26.71 -26.18 -15.76
N ASP A 452 -26.46 -27.46 -15.47
CA ASP A 452 -26.59 -28.59 -16.41
C ASP A 452 -27.94 -28.67 -17.10
N GLU A 453 -29.02 -28.53 -16.33
CA GLU A 453 -30.38 -28.73 -16.81
C GLU A 453 -30.75 -27.72 -17.91
N ARG A 454 -30.26 -26.48 -17.81
CA ARG A 454 -30.54 -25.42 -18.78
C ARG A 454 -29.77 -25.65 -20.08
N VAL A 455 -28.48 -25.96 -19.98
CA VAL A 455 -27.63 -26.24 -21.15
C VAL A 455 -28.11 -27.48 -21.89
N ASN A 456 -28.50 -28.55 -21.18
CA ASN A 456 -28.99 -29.78 -21.81
C ASN A 456 -30.33 -29.58 -22.53
N ARG A 457 -31.24 -28.74 -21.98
CA ARG A 457 -32.51 -28.38 -22.62
C ARG A 457 -32.33 -27.65 -23.95
N GLU A 458 -31.28 -26.83 -24.06
CA GLU A 458 -30.97 -26.01 -25.23
C GLU A 458 -29.64 -26.44 -25.90
N SER A 459 -29.34 -27.74 -25.93
CA SER A 459 -28.02 -28.28 -26.32
C SER A 459 -27.51 -27.81 -27.69
N VAL A 460 -28.38 -27.69 -28.69
CA VAL A 460 -28.02 -27.18 -30.03
C VAL A 460 -27.56 -25.72 -29.94
N ALA A 461 -28.35 -24.88 -29.27
CA ALA A 461 -28.02 -23.47 -29.09
C ALA A 461 -26.80 -23.25 -28.19
N ALA A 462 -26.60 -24.08 -27.16
CA ALA A 462 -25.40 -24.07 -26.34
C ALA A 462 -24.15 -24.36 -27.17
N ASN A 463 -24.21 -25.37 -28.04
CA ASN A 463 -23.10 -25.73 -28.92
C ASN A 463 -22.79 -24.61 -29.92
N GLU A 464 -23.80 -23.99 -30.53
CA GLU A 464 -23.59 -22.85 -31.43
C GLU A 464 -23.06 -21.62 -30.70
N LEU A 465 -23.52 -21.35 -29.47
CA LEU A 465 -23.06 -20.24 -28.65
C LEU A 465 -21.58 -20.38 -28.30
N CYS A 466 -21.16 -21.57 -27.87
CA CYS A 466 -19.75 -21.87 -27.61
C CYS A 466 -18.89 -21.67 -28.86
N ALA A 467 -19.35 -22.18 -30.01
CA ALA A 467 -18.67 -21.98 -31.29
C ALA A 467 -18.49 -20.51 -31.66
N TRP A 468 -19.55 -19.72 -31.45
CA TRP A 468 -19.57 -18.32 -31.85
C TRP A 468 -18.68 -17.45 -30.96
N LEU A 469 -18.59 -17.79 -29.67
CA LEU A 469 -17.66 -17.18 -28.73
C LEU A 469 -16.21 -17.65 -28.93
N GLY A 470 -15.97 -18.47 -29.96
CA GLY A 470 -14.65 -18.99 -30.32
C GLY A 470 -14.08 -19.96 -29.29
N ASP A 471 -14.96 -20.57 -28.48
CA ASP A 471 -14.57 -21.50 -27.41
C ASP A 471 -13.57 -20.87 -26.41
N LEU A 472 -13.64 -19.54 -26.23
CA LEU A 472 -12.78 -18.81 -25.29
C LEU A 472 -13.40 -18.76 -23.89
N PRO A 473 -12.66 -19.14 -22.83
CA PRO A 473 -13.14 -19.08 -21.45
C PRO A 473 -13.69 -17.70 -21.05
N LEU A 474 -13.00 -16.62 -21.40
CA LEU A 474 -13.46 -15.25 -21.08
C LEU A 474 -14.80 -14.92 -21.74
N GLY A 475 -14.99 -15.30 -23.01
CA GLY A 475 -16.25 -15.06 -23.72
C GLY A 475 -17.41 -15.86 -23.13
N LEU A 476 -17.13 -17.10 -22.72
CA LEU A 476 -18.09 -17.99 -22.07
C LEU A 476 -18.47 -17.51 -20.66
N ASP A 477 -17.51 -17.03 -19.87
CA ASP A 477 -17.76 -16.47 -18.54
C ASP A 477 -18.64 -15.21 -18.61
N LEU A 478 -18.33 -14.28 -19.52
CA LEU A 478 -19.15 -13.08 -19.76
C LEU A 478 -20.58 -13.46 -20.18
N ALA A 479 -20.73 -14.35 -21.17
CA ALA A 479 -22.03 -14.81 -21.63
C ALA A 479 -22.81 -15.58 -20.55
N GLY A 480 -22.13 -16.42 -19.77
CA GLY A 480 -22.72 -17.17 -18.67
C GLY A 480 -23.21 -16.28 -17.53
N ARG A 481 -22.41 -15.29 -17.12
CA ARG A 481 -22.80 -14.29 -16.12
C ARG A 481 -23.98 -13.44 -16.59
N TYR A 482 -23.98 -13.03 -17.86
CA TYR A 482 -25.13 -12.37 -18.47
C TYR A 482 -26.41 -13.23 -18.38
N LEU A 483 -26.32 -14.53 -18.68
CA LEU A 483 -27.45 -15.47 -18.59
C LEU A 483 -27.93 -15.76 -17.16
N LEU A 484 -27.04 -15.62 -16.16
CA LEU A 484 -27.39 -15.71 -14.75
C LEU A 484 -28.21 -14.50 -14.28
N ARG A 485 -27.89 -13.32 -14.79
CA ARG A 485 -28.68 -12.09 -14.60
C ARG A 485 -30.01 -12.19 -15.37
N MET A 486 -29.94 -12.57 -16.65
CA MET A 486 -31.08 -12.76 -17.55
C MET A 486 -31.62 -14.20 -17.52
N ARG A 487 -32.12 -14.65 -16.36
CA ARG A 487 -32.55 -16.05 -16.13
C ARG A 487 -33.59 -16.60 -17.11
N ARG A 488 -34.40 -15.73 -17.74
CA ARG A 488 -35.46 -16.12 -18.68
C ARG A 488 -35.02 -16.12 -20.15
N LEU A 489 -33.83 -15.62 -20.46
CA LEU A 489 -33.32 -15.53 -21.82
C LEU A 489 -32.87 -16.91 -22.32
N SER A 490 -33.33 -17.33 -23.50
CA SER A 490 -32.85 -18.58 -24.10
C SER A 490 -31.43 -18.41 -24.66
N LEU A 491 -30.67 -19.51 -24.74
CA LEU A 491 -29.33 -19.51 -25.36
C LEU A 491 -29.41 -19.12 -26.84
N GLU A 492 -30.46 -19.55 -27.53
CA GLU A 492 -30.71 -19.17 -28.93
C GLU A 492 -30.91 -17.66 -29.07
N ARG A 493 -31.68 -17.06 -28.15
CA ARG A 493 -31.92 -15.62 -28.17
C ARG A 493 -30.65 -14.84 -27.83
N LEU A 494 -29.86 -15.30 -26.87
CA LEU A 494 -28.55 -14.69 -26.57
C LEU A 494 -27.65 -14.72 -27.80
N LEU A 495 -27.53 -15.87 -28.46
CA LEU A 495 -26.72 -16.02 -29.66
C LEU A 495 -27.19 -15.08 -30.79
N TYR A 496 -28.51 -14.91 -30.96
CA TYR A 496 -29.05 -13.90 -31.87
C TYR A 496 -28.60 -12.49 -31.49
N LEU A 497 -28.72 -12.09 -30.21
CA LEU A 497 -28.34 -10.75 -29.75
C LEU A 497 -26.84 -10.49 -29.95
N LEU A 498 -25.99 -11.48 -29.68
CA LEU A 498 -24.55 -11.40 -29.92
C LEU A 498 -24.21 -11.21 -31.40
N ARG A 499 -24.88 -11.96 -32.30
CA ARG A 499 -24.71 -11.81 -33.77
C ARG A 499 -25.22 -10.46 -34.28
N GLU A 500 -26.34 -9.98 -33.74
CA GLU A 500 -26.90 -8.66 -34.04
C GLU A 500 -25.93 -7.56 -33.61
N LYS A 501 -25.43 -7.61 -32.37
CA LYS A 501 -24.43 -6.66 -31.85
C LYS A 501 -23.15 -6.66 -32.69
N TYR A 502 -22.66 -7.83 -33.06
CA TYR A 502 -21.52 -7.92 -33.97
C TYR A 502 -21.79 -7.26 -35.34
N SER A 503 -22.97 -7.50 -35.93
CA SER A 503 -23.32 -6.96 -37.25
C SER A 503 -23.46 -5.43 -37.26
N LEU A 504 -23.82 -4.85 -36.11
CA LEU A 504 -23.98 -3.41 -35.90
C LEU A 504 -22.66 -2.70 -35.57
N ARG A 505 -21.54 -3.42 -35.41
CA ARG A 505 -20.23 -2.82 -35.14
C ARG A 505 -19.71 -2.07 -36.36
N HIS A 506 -19.96 -0.76 -36.39
CA HIS A 506 -19.31 0.18 -37.29
C HIS A 506 -17.95 0.59 -36.70
N GLY A 507 -16.89 -0.20 -36.93
CA GLY A 507 -15.50 0.26 -36.80
C GLY A 507 -14.95 0.67 -35.42
N SER A 508 -15.73 0.63 -34.33
CA SER A 508 -15.36 1.18 -33.01
C SER A 508 -14.30 0.41 -32.21
N MET A 509 -13.70 -0.65 -32.77
CA MET A 509 -12.56 -1.35 -32.15
C MET A 509 -11.54 -1.78 -33.19
N ARG A 510 -10.76 -0.82 -33.69
CA ARG A 510 -9.40 -1.10 -34.16
C ARG A 510 -8.46 -0.83 -32.99
N SER A 511 -8.00 -1.90 -32.35
CA SER A 511 -6.86 -1.79 -31.44
C SER A 511 -5.71 -1.11 -32.18
N THR A 512 -5.03 -0.15 -31.53
CA THR A 512 -3.78 0.43 -32.03
C THR A 512 -2.61 -0.55 -31.96
N ASP A 513 -2.74 -1.63 -31.18
CA ASP A 513 -1.81 -2.75 -31.10
C ASP A 513 -2.34 -3.97 -31.91
N PRO A 514 -1.68 -4.36 -33.03
CA PRO A 514 -2.08 -5.52 -33.83
C PRO A 514 -1.97 -6.86 -33.09
N THR A 515 -1.33 -6.92 -31.92
CA THR A 515 -1.31 -8.12 -31.06
C THR A 515 -2.54 -8.23 -30.14
N MET A 516 -3.42 -7.23 -30.15
CA MET A 516 -4.69 -7.18 -29.41
C MET A 516 -5.92 -7.30 -30.32
N GLU A 517 -5.80 -7.95 -31.49
CA GLU A 517 -6.99 -8.32 -32.26
C GLU A 517 -7.87 -9.25 -31.44
N TYR A 518 -8.97 -8.69 -30.92
CA TYR A 518 -10.01 -9.42 -30.21
C TYR A 518 -10.55 -10.52 -31.11
N GLN A 519 -10.79 -11.71 -30.57
CA GLN A 519 -11.74 -12.60 -31.22
C GLN A 519 -13.11 -11.92 -31.16
N THR A 520 -13.72 -11.81 -32.33
CA THR A 520 -15.03 -11.20 -32.59
C THR A 520 -16.09 -11.48 -31.52
N GLY A 521 -16.14 -12.71 -30.99
CA GLY A 521 -17.14 -13.13 -30.02
C GLY A 521 -17.01 -12.49 -28.63
N VAL A 522 -15.79 -12.29 -28.12
CA VAL A 522 -15.56 -11.69 -26.78
C VAL A 522 -15.98 -10.23 -26.77
N ALA A 523 -15.68 -9.51 -27.85
CA ALA A 523 -15.98 -8.10 -27.95
C ALA A 523 -17.51 -7.86 -27.95
N ALA A 524 -18.28 -8.70 -28.65
CA ALA A 524 -19.74 -8.64 -28.61
C ALA A 524 -20.32 -9.04 -27.24
N ALA A 525 -19.68 -9.95 -26.50
CA ALA A 525 -20.07 -10.27 -25.13
C ALA A 525 -19.83 -9.09 -24.17
N PHE A 526 -18.77 -8.30 -24.38
CA PHE A 526 -18.59 -7.03 -23.69
C PHE A 526 -19.67 -6.01 -24.04
N ASP A 527 -20.01 -5.82 -25.32
CA ASP A 527 -21.09 -4.90 -25.71
C ASP A 527 -22.42 -5.27 -25.04
N LEU A 528 -22.75 -6.56 -25.05
CA LEU A 528 -24.00 -7.05 -24.46
C LEU A 528 -24.02 -6.89 -22.94
N SER A 529 -22.89 -7.12 -22.25
CA SER A 529 -22.75 -6.87 -20.82
C SER A 529 -22.81 -5.37 -20.51
N TRP A 530 -22.25 -4.54 -21.38
CA TRP A 530 -22.31 -3.09 -21.28
C TRP A 530 -23.73 -2.56 -21.42
N ASP A 531 -24.50 -3.02 -22.41
CA ASP A 531 -25.90 -2.60 -22.60
C ASP A 531 -26.82 -2.95 -21.42
N GLU A 532 -26.42 -3.93 -20.60
CA GLU A 532 -27.17 -4.38 -19.43
C GLU A 532 -26.90 -3.57 -18.17
N LEU A 533 -25.76 -2.87 -18.13
CA LEU A 533 -25.48 -1.93 -17.06
C LEU A 533 -26.51 -0.82 -17.06
N SER A 534 -26.91 -0.40 -15.87
CA SER A 534 -27.59 0.88 -15.70
C SER A 534 -26.74 2.03 -16.28
N GLU A 535 -27.41 3.10 -16.72
CA GLU A 535 -26.71 4.27 -17.24
C GLU A 535 -25.65 4.81 -16.25
N PRO A 536 -25.91 4.90 -14.93
CA PRO A 536 -24.89 5.29 -13.95
C PRO A 536 -23.70 4.32 -13.88
N ALA A 537 -23.92 3.00 -13.98
CA ALA A 537 -22.83 2.02 -13.98
C ALA A 537 -21.96 2.10 -15.25
N GLN A 538 -22.55 2.41 -16.42
CA GLN A 538 -21.79 2.70 -17.63
C GLN A 538 -20.91 3.96 -17.47
N LYS A 539 -21.48 5.02 -16.90
CA LYS A 539 -20.75 6.28 -16.63
C LYS A 539 -19.61 6.07 -15.61
N LEU A 540 -19.82 5.23 -14.59
CA LEU A 540 -18.74 4.78 -13.70
C LEU A 540 -17.65 4.02 -14.48
N GLY A 541 -18.03 3.17 -15.45
CA GLY A 541 -17.08 2.53 -16.37
C GLY A 541 -16.20 3.52 -17.14
N TYR A 542 -16.76 4.66 -17.58
CA TYR A 542 -15.98 5.73 -18.21
C TYR A 542 -14.96 6.37 -17.25
N ILE A 543 -15.35 6.61 -16.00
CA ILE A 543 -14.45 7.14 -14.96
C ILE A 543 -13.32 6.14 -14.67
N LEU A 544 -13.64 4.86 -14.48
CA LEU A 544 -12.66 3.82 -14.22
C LEU A 544 -11.66 3.63 -15.37
N ALA A 545 -12.04 3.94 -16.61
CA ALA A 545 -11.16 3.91 -17.77
C ALA A 545 -10.04 4.98 -17.73
N LEU A 546 -10.17 6.02 -16.89
CA LEU A 546 -9.17 7.08 -16.69
C LEU A 546 -7.96 6.60 -15.89
N PHE A 547 -8.16 5.60 -15.01
CA PHE A 547 -7.09 5.02 -14.20
C PHE A 547 -6.17 4.11 -15.03
N ASP A 548 -5.03 3.70 -14.45
CA ASP A 548 -4.18 2.65 -15.02
C ASP A 548 -4.67 1.23 -14.73
N LEU A 549 -3.98 0.20 -15.23
CA LEU A 549 -4.10 -1.19 -14.78
C LEU A 549 -3.67 -1.40 -13.31
N GLY A 550 -3.29 -0.32 -12.60
CA GLY A 550 -3.02 -0.37 -11.18
C GLY A 550 -4.30 -0.49 -10.35
N PRO A 551 -4.18 -0.77 -9.05
CA PRO A 551 -5.32 -0.81 -8.14
C PRO A 551 -5.96 0.58 -8.01
N VAL A 552 -7.29 0.62 -7.98
CA VAL A 552 -8.11 1.84 -7.91
C VAL A 552 -8.89 1.84 -6.59
N PRO A 553 -8.60 2.75 -5.64
CA PRO A 553 -9.41 2.92 -4.43
C PRO A 553 -10.78 3.51 -4.81
N LEU A 554 -11.86 2.79 -4.57
CA LEU A 554 -13.21 3.27 -4.85
C LEU A 554 -13.62 4.43 -3.94
N THR A 555 -13.09 4.48 -2.71
CA THR A 555 -13.26 5.63 -1.79
C THR A 555 -12.78 6.93 -2.43
N LEU A 556 -11.65 6.90 -3.14
CA LEU A 556 -11.13 8.06 -3.85
C LEU A 556 -12.04 8.46 -5.03
N VAL A 557 -12.62 7.46 -5.72
CA VAL A 557 -13.59 7.72 -6.79
C VAL A 557 -14.84 8.37 -6.20
N GLU A 558 -15.34 7.88 -5.07
CA GLU A 558 -16.49 8.41 -4.34
C GLU A 558 -16.29 9.86 -3.90
N GLU A 559 -15.17 10.13 -3.23
CA GLU A 559 -14.81 11.48 -2.80
C GLU A 559 -14.78 12.42 -4.02
N ALA A 560 -14.21 11.97 -5.14
CA ALA A 560 -13.98 12.82 -6.31
C ALA A 560 -15.28 13.14 -7.01
N ILE A 561 -16.17 12.15 -7.14
CA ILE A 561 -17.50 12.41 -7.67
C ILE A 561 -18.29 13.32 -6.72
N ASN A 562 -18.12 13.27 -5.39
CA ASN A 562 -18.86 14.07 -4.42
C ASN A 562 -18.52 15.57 -4.40
N VAL A 563 -17.46 15.98 -5.09
CA VAL A 563 -17.11 17.41 -5.23
C VAL A 563 -18.14 18.11 -6.11
N SER A 564 -18.67 19.25 -5.64
CA SER A 564 -19.65 20.05 -6.37
C SER A 564 -19.12 20.51 -7.73
N SER A 565 -19.89 20.25 -8.79
CA SER A 565 -19.56 20.63 -10.15
C SER A 565 -20.38 21.86 -10.61
N PRO A 566 -19.76 22.86 -11.27
CA PRO A 566 -20.48 24.00 -11.86
C PRO A 566 -21.08 23.69 -13.25
N ASN A 567 -20.76 22.54 -13.85
CA ASN A 567 -21.42 22.08 -15.07
C ASN A 567 -22.70 21.35 -14.65
N GLU A 568 -23.86 21.99 -14.78
CA GLU A 568 -25.14 21.42 -14.35
C GLU A 568 -25.43 20.05 -14.99
N THR A 569 -25.10 19.85 -16.27
CA THR A 569 -25.33 18.59 -16.99
C THR A 569 -24.45 17.47 -16.45
N ALA A 570 -23.16 17.72 -16.29
CA ALA A 570 -22.22 16.74 -15.73
C ALA A 570 -22.47 16.48 -14.24
N ASN A 571 -22.87 17.51 -13.48
CA ASN A 571 -23.23 17.37 -12.08
C ASN A 571 -24.47 16.50 -11.90
N LEU A 572 -25.51 16.64 -12.73
CA LEU A 572 -26.67 15.75 -12.72
C LEU A 572 -26.27 14.29 -13.00
N ILE A 573 -25.34 14.09 -13.94
CA ILE A 573 -24.80 12.76 -14.24
C ILE A 573 -24.02 12.19 -13.05
N LEU A 574 -23.18 12.99 -12.40
CA LEU A 574 -22.46 12.58 -11.20
C LEU A 574 -23.43 12.33 -10.04
N GLU A 575 -24.52 13.10 -9.90
CA GLU A 575 -25.57 12.86 -8.92
C GLU A 575 -26.24 11.50 -9.09
N ASP A 576 -26.52 11.08 -10.33
CA ASP A 576 -27.04 9.74 -10.60
C ASP A 576 -26.03 8.66 -10.18
N ILE A 577 -24.73 8.87 -10.44
CA ILE A 577 -23.68 7.96 -9.99
C ILE A 577 -23.65 7.93 -8.46
N ARG A 578 -23.58 9.10 -7.79
CA ARG A 578 -23.51 9.26 -6.33
C ARG A 578 -24.69 8.59 -5.62
N ALA A 579 -25.91 8.76 -6.13
CA ALA A 579 -27.12 8.21 -5.52
C ALA A 579 -27.09 6.67 -5.48
N ASP A 580 -26.47 6.04 -6.47
CA ASP A 580 -26.34 4.58 -6.53
C ASP A 580 -24.94 4.08 -6.13
N PHE A 581 -24.04 5.00 -5.73
CA PHE A 581 -22.66 4.72 -5.33
C PHE A 581 -22.65 4.20 -3.89
N LEU A 582 -22.40 2.90 -3.70
CA LEU A 582 -22.26 2.28 -2.37
C LEU A 582 -23.42 2.54 -1.39
N ASP A 583 -24.65 2.79 -1.87
CA ASP A 583 -25.82 2.88 -1.01
C ASP A 583 -26.12 1.49 -0.39
N GLY A 584 -25.69 1.35 0.86
CA GLY A 584 -25.38 0.08 1.53
C GLY A 584 -26.54 -0.83 1.92
N VAL A 585 -27.62 -0.92 1.11
CA VAL A 585 -28.80 -1.72 1.50
C VAL A 585 -29.40 -2.60 0.37
N ASP A 586 -29.07 -2.39 -0.92
CA ASP A 586 -29.69 -3.20 -1.99
C ASP A 586 -28.71 -3.66 -3.09
N ALA A 587 -29.08 -4.74 -3.78
CA ALA A 587 -28.38 -5.32 -4.94
C ALA A 587 -28.37 -4.40 -6.19
N SER A 588 -28.70 -3.11 -6.03
CA SER A 588 -28.71 -2.03 -7.03
C SER A 588 -27.45 -1.15 -7.00
N ASN A 589 -26.43 -1.49 -6.20
CA ASN A 589 -25.15 -0.79 -6.21
C ASN A 589 -24.46 -0.94 -7.58
N ILE A 590 -24.16 0.19 -8.23
CA ILE A 590 -23.54 0.23 -9.57
C ILE A 590 -22.17 -0.45 -9.62
N VAL A 591 -21.44 -0.49 -8.49
CA VAL A 591 -20.19 -1.25 -8.35
C VAL A 591 -20.48 -2.75 -8.42
N ALA A 592 -21.52 -3.21 -7.72
CA ALA A 592 -21.95 -4.61 -7.75
C ALA A 592 -22.44 -5.03 -9.14
N GLU A 593 -23.06 -4.13 -9.91
CA GLU A 593 -23.42 -4.41 -11.31
C GLU A 593 -22.19 -4.74 -12.17
N LEU A 594 -21.15 -3.92 -12.06
CA LEU A 594 -19.87 -4.12 -12.74
C LEU A 594 -19.18 -5.41 -12.28
N GLU A 595 -19.23 -5.75 -10.99
CA GLU A 595 -18.66 -6.99 -10.44
C GLU A 595 -19.40 -8.25 -10.89
N VAL A 596 -20.73 -8.24 -10.85
CA VAL A 596 -21.58 -9.38 -11.24
C VAL A 596 -21.33 -9.75 -12.70
N LEU A 597 -21.16 -8.75 -13.56
CA LEU A 597 -20.83 -8.92 -14.97
C LEU A 597 -19.32 -9.10 -15.24
N ASN A 598 -18.50 -9.23 -14.19
CA ASN A 598 -17.04 -9.44 -14.23
C ASN A 598 -16.27 -8.34 -14.98
N LEU A 599 -16.77 -7.11 -14.94
CA LEU A 599 -16.14 -5.94 -15.55
C LEU A 599 -15.13 -5.25 -14.62
N ILE A 600 -15.22 -5.47 -13.32
CA ILE A 600 -14.22 -5.06 -12.31
C ILE A 600 -13.95 -6.22 -11.35
N ARG A 601 -12.79 -6.17 -10.66
CA ARG A 601 -12.40 -7.17 -9.66
C ARG A 601 -11.93 -6.51 -8.38
N ASP A 602 -12.42 -7.01 -7.26
CA ASP A 602 -12.02 -6.61 -5.92
C ASP A 602 -10.67 -7.23 -5.52
N GLU A 603 -9.67 -6.37 -5.25
CA GLU A 603 -8.29 -6.74 -4.91
C GLU A 603 -8.05 -6.71 -3.39
N ASP A 604 -8.68 -5.76 -2.68
CA ASP A 604 -8.63 -5.66 -1.22
C ASP A 604 -9.98 -5.19 -0.67
N VAL A 605 -10.69 -6.14 -0.08
CA VAL A 605 -12.05 -5.98 0.44
C VAL A 605 -12.10 -4.97 1.59
N ASN A 606 -10.99 -4.78 2.32
CA ASN A 606 -10.95 -3.88 3.46
C ASN A 606 -10.72 -2.41 3.07
N ASN A 607 -10.18 -2.17 1.87
CA ASN A 607 -9.81 -0.84 1.39
C ASN A 607 -10.61 -0.42 0.14
N GLN A 608 -11.63 -1.21 -0.24
CA GLN A 608 -12.45 -0.99 -1.43
C GLN A 608 -11.61 -0.76 -2.70
N ILE A 609 -10.57 -1.58 -2.88
CA ILE A 609 -9.65 -1.43 -4.00
C ILE A 609 -10.07 -2.37 -5.13
N VAL A 610 -10.35 -1.81 -6.31
CA VAL A 610 -10.70 -2.59 -7.50
C VAL A 610 -9.61 -2.53 -8.57
N ARG A 611 -9.60 -3.54 -9.42
CA ARG A 611 -8.70 -3.68 -10.57
C ARG A 611 -9.51 -4.05 -11.82
N LEU A 612 -9.20 -3.38 -12.93
CA LEU A 612 -9.78 -3.70 -14.22
C LEU A 612 -8.91 -4.73 -14.95
N HIS A 613 -9.54 -5.73 -15.57
CA HIS A 613 -8.85 -6.55 -16.56
C HIS A 613 -8.50 -5.68 -17.78
N GLU A 614 -7.33 -5.88 -18.37
CA GLU A 614 -6.84 -5.04 -19.47
C GLU A 614 -7.83 -4.93 -20.64
N LEU A 615 -8.38 -6.05 -21.11
CA LEU A 615 -9.34 -6.05 -22.20
C LEU A 615 -10.63 -5.29 -21.85
N ILE A 616 -11.01 -5.24 -20.57
CA ILE A 616 -12.19 -4.50 -20.12
C ILE A 616 -11.90 -3.00 -20.06
N ARG A 617 -10.71 -2.62 -19.58
CA ARG A 617 -10.27 -1.22 -19.61
C ARG A 617 -10.20 -0.68 -21.05
N GLU A 618 -9.62 -1.44 -21.97
CA GLU A 618 -9.55 -1.04 -23.38
C GLU A 618 -10.94 -1.02 -24.03
N PHE A 619 -11.83 -1.93 -23.63
CA PHE A 619 -13.24 -1.87 -24.02
C PHE A 619 -13.94 -0.60 -23.49
N PHE A 620 -13.78 -0.25 -22.21
CA PHE A 620 -14.35 0.98 -21.63
C PHE A 620 -13.78 2.24 -22.30
N ARG A 621 -12.48 2.24 -22.63
CA ARG A 621 -11.86 3.32 -23.42
C ARG A 621 -12.47 3.43 -24.81
N GLY A 622 -12.66 2.30 -25.49
CA GLY A 622 -13.35 2.26 -26.78
C GLY A 622 -14.77 2.83 -26.69
N LYS A 623 -15.54 2.43 -25.69
CA LYS A 623 -16.92 2.92 -25.45
C LYS A 623 -16.96 4.43 -25.17
N ARG A 624 -16.03 4.90 -24.36
CA ARG A 624 -15.86 6.32 -24.04
C ARG A 624 -15.54 7.15 -25.29
N ASP A 625 -14.73 6.60 -26.20
CA ASP A 625 -14.25 7.28 -27.40
C ASP A 625 -15.24 7.15 -28.61
N GLU A 626 -16.42 6.50 -28.46
CA GLU A 626 -17.45 6.41 -29.53
C GLU A 626 -18.13 7.78 -29.77
N GLU A 627 -18.32 8.19 -31.03
CA GLU A 627 -18.83 9.52 -31.47
C GLU A 627 -20.15 9.97 -30.81
N SER A 628 -20.98 9.02 -30.37
CA SER A 628 -22.29 9.31 -29.74
C SER A 628 -22.20 9.70 -28.26
N TYR A 629 -21.06 9.42 -27.60
CA TYR A 629 -20.86 9.64 -26.17
C TYR A 629 -19.64 10.50 -25.85
N THR A 630 -18.90 10.97 -26.86
CA THR A 630 -17.63 11.69 -26.69
C THR A 630 -17.81 12.97 -25.87
N GLU A 631 -18.90 13.73 -26.07
CA GLU A 631 -19.16 14.96 -25.33
C GLU A 631 -19.40 14.70 -23.83
N ILE A 632 -20.27 13.74 -23.49
CA ILE A 632 -20.56 13.34 -22.10
C ILE A 632 -19.32 12.74 -21.43
N ALA A 633 -18.58 11.90 -22.15
CA ALA A 633 -17.36 11.28 -21.64
C ALA A 633 -16.26 12.30 -21.36
N THR A 634 -16.10 13.29 -22.24
CA THR A 634 -15.20 14.42 -22.04
C THR A 634 -15.66 15.23 -20.82
N ASP A 635 -16.92 15.64 -20.74
CA ASP A 635 -17.45 16.38 -19.59
C ASP A 635 -17.27 15.64 -18.25
N LEU A 636 -17.53 14.32 -18.22
CA LEU A 636 -17.28 13.48 -17.05
C LEU A 636 -15.81 13.40 -16.68
N GLN A 637 -14.92 13.26 -17.67
CA GLN A 637 -13.49 13.28 -17.44
C GLN A 637 -13.06 14.62 -16.84
N HIS A 638 -13.52 15.74 -17.39
CA HIS A 638 -13.23 17.08 -16.89
C HIS A 638 -13.69 17.23 -15.42
N GLU A 639 -14.96 16.94 -15.13
CA GLU A 639 -15.50 17.12 -13.78
C GLU A 639 -14.92 16.14 -12.76
N PHE A 640 -14.72 14.87 -13.13
CA PHE A 640 -14.03 13.92 -12.26
C PHE A 640 -12.58 14.38 -11.99
N SER A 641 -11.89 14.91 -12.99
CA SER A 641 -10.53 15.41 -12.79
C SER A 641 -10.48 16.62 -11.86
N ARG A 642 -11.47 17.50 -11.94
CA ARG A 642 -11.61 18.62 -11.01
C ARG A 642 -11.90 18.15 -9.59
N GLY A 643 -12.74 17.13 -9.42
CA GLY A 643 -12.97 16.50 -8.12
C GLY A 643 -11.68 15.92 -7.53
N MET A 644 -10.91 15.19 -8.34
CA MET A 644 -9.59 14.67 -7.95
C MET A 644 -8.62 15.79 -7.56
N LEU A 645 -8.60 16.90 -8.29
CA LEU A 645 -7.79 18.07 -7.95
C LEU A 645 -8.22 18.74 -6.64
N ALA A 646 -9.52 18.88 -6.41
CA ALA A 646 -10.05 19.45 -5.17
C ALA A 646 -9.70 18.58 -3.94
N ILE A 647 -9.77 17.24 -4.08
CA ILE A 647 -9.31 16.32 -3.03
C ILE A 647 -7.82 16.50 -2.78
N ALA A 648 -7.02 16.59 -3.85
CA ALA A 648 -5.60 16.82 -3.74
C ALA A 648 -5.30 18.12 -2.97
N GLU A 649 -5.97 19.22 -3.32
CA GLU A 649 -5.86 20.51 -2.62
C GLU A 649 -6.21 20.39 -1.14
N GLN A 650 -7.42 19.90 -0.82
CA GLN A 650 -7.90 19.80 0.56
C GLN A 650 -6.99 18.94 1.44
N ALA A 651 -6.51 17.82 0.91
CA ALA A 651 -5.68 16.92 1.70
C ALA A 651 -4.20 17.34 1.74
N LEU A 652 -3.72 18.16 0.79
CA LEU A 652 -2.45 18.88 0.95
C LEU A 652 -2.54 19.97 2.02
N GLU A 653 -3.67 20.68 2.10
CA GLU A 653 -3.93 21.64 3.19
C GLU A 653 -4.04 20.92 4.55
N ALA A 654 -4.66 19.74 4.58
CA ALA A 654 -4.86 18.96 5.81
C ALA A 654 -3.73 17.98 6.15
N SER A 655 -2.73 17.81 5.28
CA SER A 655 -1.62 16.83 5.42
C SER A 655 -2.06 15.36 5.65
N ASN A 656 -3.14 14.92 5.00
CA ASN A 656 -3.97 13.81 5.51
C ASN A 656 -4.15 12.56 4.61
N PHE A 657 -3.23 12.24 3.68
CA PHE A 657 -3.42 11.08 2.79
C PHE A 657 -2.74 9.77 3.21
N SER A 658 -3.38 8.64 2.87
CA SER A 658 -2.70 7.33 2.81
C SER A 658 -1.96 7.11 1.48
N ARG A 659 -0.89 6.29 1.51
CA ARG A 659 -0.04 6.00 0.33
C ARG A 659 -0.82 5.48 -0.91
N PRO A 660 -1.85 4.60 -0.79
CA PRO A 660 -2.66 4.17 -1.93
C PRO A 660 -3.45 5.31 -2.59
N HIS A 661 -3.98 6.25 -1.80
CA HIS A 661 -4.74 7.40 -2.31
C HIS A 661 -3.81 8.36 -3.06
N LEU A 662 -2.65 8.70 -2.48
CA LEU A 662 -1.63 9.50 -3.16
C LEU A 662 -1.18 8.85 -4.47
N ARG A 663 -0.98 7.53 -4.47
CA ARG A 663 -0.58 6.80 -5.68
C ARG A 663 -1.66 6.84 -6.75
N ALA A 664 -2.91 6.61 -6.39
CA ALA A 664 -4.04 6.62 -7.33
C ALA A 664 -4.25 8.03 -7.90
N LEU A 665 -4.19 9.04 -7.05
CA LEU A 665 -4.26 10.46 -7.40
C LEU A 665 -3.12 10.86 -8.35
N LEU A 666 -1.87 10.55 -8.02
CA LEU A 666 -0.72 10.82 -8.89
C LEU A 666 -0.81 10.08 -10.21
N ASN A 667 -1.19 8.80 -10.18
CA ASN A 667 -1.40 8.03 -11.41
C ASN A 667 -2.46 8.67 -12.29
N PHE A 668 -3.55 9.15 -11.70
CA PHE A 668 -4.61 9.82 -12.42
C PHE A 668 -4.13 11.15 -13.00
N LEU A 669 -3.62 12.06 -12.17
CA LEU A 669 -3.23 13.42 -12.56
C LEU A 669 -2.06 13.45 -13.57
N ILE A 670 -1.13 12.49 -13.49
CA ILE A 670 -0.04 12.35 -14.47
C ILE A 670 -0.54 11.72 -15.80
N ARG A 671 -1.70 11.06 -15.81
CA ARG A 671 -2.23 10.32 -16.99
C ARG A 671 -3.33 11.05 -17.74
N VAL A 672 -3.94 12.06 -17.14
CA VAL A 672 -4.78 13.01 -17.87
C VAL A 672 -3.81 14.03 -18.51
N PRO A 673 -3.78 14.27 -19.85
CA PRO A 673 -4.67 13.84 -20.94
C PRO A 673 -3.95 13.26 -22.19
N LYS A 674 -4.76 12.77 -23.16
CA LYS A 674 -4.35 12.70 -24.59
C LYS A 674 -3.97 14.12 -25.04
N ALA A 675 -2.82 14.28 -25.68
CA ALA A 675 -2.26 15.58 -26.10
C ALA A 675 -3.15 16.43 -27.04
N GLU A 676 -4.28 15.88 -27.51
CA GLU A 676 -5.17 16.50 -28.50
C GLU A 676 -6.41 17.19 -27.88
N GLN A 677 -6.65 17.03 -26.57
CA GLN A 677 -7.69 17.78 -25.84
C GLN A 677 -7.12 18.28 -24.53
N ILE A 678 -6.66 19.51 -24.59
CA ILE A 678 -6.15 20.21 -23.44
C ILE A 678 -7.33 20.64 -22.60
N ASP A 679 -7.37 20.11 -21.39
CA ASP A 679 -8.27 20.54 -20.35
C ASP A 679 -7.58 21.55 -19.43
N THR A 680 -8.35 22.52 -18.90
CA THR A 680 -7.97 23.34 -17.73
C THR A 680 -7.39 22.48 -16.61
N THR A 681 -7.86 21.24 -16.45
CA THR A 681 -7.33 20.25 -15.50
C THR A 681 -5.81 20.06 -15.52
N LEU A 682 -5.15 19.96 -16.68
CA LEU A 682 -3.70 19.78 -16.71
C LEU A 682 -2.99 21.04 -16.20
N LEU A 683 -3.51 22.21 -16.58
CA LEU A 683 -2.98 23.49 -16.10
C LEU A 683 -3.26 23.68 -14.62
N ASP A 684 -4.43 23.27 -14.13
CA ASP A 684 -4.82 23.30 -12.72
C ASP A 684 -3.97 22.32 -11.90
N PHE A 685 -3.63 21.15 -12.45
CA PHE A 685 -2.69 20.22 -11.81
C PHE A 685 -1.27 20.79 -11.73
N LEU A 686 -0.79 21.40 -12.81
CA LEU A 686 0.52 22.06 -12.81
C LEU A 686 0.51 23.27 -11.88
N ASP A 687 -0.59 24.01 -11.81
CA ASP A 687 -0.75 25.10 -10.84
C ASP A 687 -0.76 24.59 -9.40
N LEU A 688 -1.50 23.51 -9.12
CA LEU A 688 -1.50 22.82 -7.85
C LEU A 688 -0.08 22.40 -7.44
N LEU A 689 0.64 21.72 -8.34
CA LEU A 689 2.02 21.35 -8.11
C LEU A 689 2.88 22.59 -7.82
N SER A 690 2.69 23.69 -8.55
CA SER A 690 3.44 24.93 -8.33
C SER A 690 3.21 25.55 -6.95
N ARG A 691 2.03 25.37 -6.35
CA ARG A 691 1.67 25.90 -5.03
C ARG A 691 2.21 25.07 -3.86
N TYR A 692 2.38 23.76 -4.03
CA TYR A 692 2.75 22.86 -2.93
C TYR A 692 4.07 22.13 -3.21
N TYR A 693 5.19 22.72 -2.76
CA TYR A 693 6.52 22.11 -2.91
C TYR A 693 6.62 20.74 -2.24
N SER A 694 6.03 20.54 -1.07
CA SER A 694 6.01 19.25 -0.38
C SER A 694 5.41 18.14 -1.25
N PHE A 695 4.41 18.47 -2.06
CA PHE A 695 3.83 17.54 -3.02
C PHE A 695 4.80 17.21 -4.15
N GLN A 696 5.52 18.21 -4.67
CA GLN A 696 6.60 17.99 -5.64
C GLN A 696 7.73 17.13 -5.05
N GLN A 697 8.10 17.37 -3.78
CA GLN A 697 9.13 16.64 -3.07
C GLN A 697 8.70 15.20 -2.81
N TYR A 698 7.43 14.96 -2.45
CA TYR A 698 6.86 13.62 -2.33
C TYR A 698 6.94 12.84 -3.65
N ILE A 699 6.56 13.47 -4.76
CA ILE A 699 6.65 12.88 -6.11
C ILE A 699 8.10 12.48 -6.45
N TYR A 700 9.05 13.33 -6.07
CA TYR A 700 10.47 13.08 -6.24
C TYR A 700 10.97 11.92 -5.36
N ASP A 701 10.67 11.95 -4.06
CA ASP A 701 11.16 10.98 -3.07
C ASP A 701 10.60 9.56 -3.30
N THR A 702 9.46 9.45 -3.96
CA THR A 702 8.79 8.16 -4.26
C THR A 702 9.21 7.53 -5.59
N GLY A 703 10.03 8.22 -6.40
CA GLY A 703 10.52 7.71 -7.68
C GLY A 703 9.45 7.59 -8.78
N TYR A 704 8.24 8.14 -8.58
CA TYR A 704 7.15 8.06 -9.56
C TYR A 704 7.52 8.63 -10.93
N LEU A 705 8.41 9.63 -10.94
CA LEU A 705 8.80 10.37 -12.14
C LEU A 705 9.50 9.52 -13.20
N GLU A 706 10.20 8.44 -12.82
CA GLU A 706 10.90 7.58 -13.78
C GLU A 706 9.95 6.93 -14.79
N SER A 707 8.78 6.49 -14.31
CA SER A 707 7.73 5.88 -15.14
C SER A 707 6.91 6.91 -15.95
N ALA A 708 7.14 8.20 -15.72
CA ALA A 708 6.36 9.30 -16.27
C ALA A 708 7.09 10.11 -17.38
N ILE A 709 8.37 9.83 -17.66
CA ILE A 709 9.20 10.60 -18.62
C ILE A 709 8.48 10.83 -19.96
N ALA A 710 8.03 9.77 -20.64
CA ALA A 710 7.38 9.88 -21.95
C ALA A 710 6.10 10.77 -21.92
N LYS A 711 5.42 10.85 -20.77
CA LYS A 711 4.22 11.68 -20.62
C LYS A 711 4.57 13.13 -20.33
N LEU A 712 5.58 13.37 -19.47
CA LEU A 712 6.09 14.71 -19.23
C LEU A 712 6.66 15.31 -20.52
N GLU A 713 7.28 14.49 -21.39
CA GLU A 713 7.67 14.91 -22.75
C GLU A 713 6.44 15.26 -23.60
N GLY A 714 5.38 14.43 -23.55
CA GLY A 714 4.10 14.75 -24.18
C GLY A 714 3.49 16.07 -23.70
N ALA A 715 3.48 16.31 -22.38
CA ALA A 715 3.01 17.56 -21.78
C ALA A 715 3.87 18.75 -22.22
N LYS A 716 5.20 18.58 -22.32
CA LYS A 716 6.12 19.60 -22.84
C LYS A 716 5.80 19.95 -24.30
N THR A 717 5.68 18.95 -25.18
CA THR A 717 5.30 19.16 -26.59
C THR A 717 3.95 19.86 -26.70
N TYR A 718 3.02 19.45 -25.85
CA TYR A 718 1.70 20.04 -25.81
C TYR A 718 1.75 21.54 -25.42
N LEU A 719 2.42 21.90 -24.32
CA LEU A 719 2.55 23.30 -23.88
C LEU A 719 3.27 24.19 -24.91
N GLN A 720 4.11 23.62 -25.78
CA GLN A 720 4.74 24.34 -26.90
C GLN A 720 3.76 24.66 -28.04
N GLY A 721 2.67 23.90 -28.18
CA GLY A 721 1.65 24.06 -29.22
C GLY A 721 0.48 24.97 -28.86
N LEU A 722 0.44 25.52 -27.65
CA LEU A 722 -0.62 26.43 -27.20
C LEU A 722 -0.63 27.76 -27.96
N GLU A 723 -1.83 28.27 -28.29
CA GLU A 723 -2.00 29.63 -28.85
C GLU A 723 -1.59 30.72 -27.85
N VAL A 724 -1.89 30.52 -26.56
CA VAL A 724 -1.50 31.40 -25.46
C VAL A 724 -0.38 30.74 -24.66
N PRO A 725 0.83 31.33 -24.60
CA PRO A 725 1.93 30.75 -23.85
C PRO A 725 1.64 30.67 -22.36
N ASN A 726 1.91 29.51 -21.73
CA ASN A 726 1.87 29.34 -20.28
C ASN A 726 3.29 29.03 -19.78
N GLU A 727 4.10 30.08 -19.59
CA GLU A 727 5.51 29.94 -19.22
C GLU A 727 5.69 29.27 -17.84
N LYS A 728 4.79 29.54 -16.89
CA LYS A 728 4.76 28.89 -15.56
C LYS A 728 4.65 27.37 -15.69
N ALA A 729 3.69 26.87 -16.47
CA ALA A 729 3.50 25.45 -16.73
C ALA A 729 4.71 24.82 -17.44
N LYS A 730 5.30 25.52 -18.43
CA LYS A 730 6.48 25.03 -19.16
C LYS A 730 7.69 24.88 -18.24
N VAL A 731 7.92 25.83 -17.34
CA VAL A 731 9.01 25.78 -16.37
C VAL A 731 8.82 24.65 -15.39
N LEU A 732 7.61 24.47 -14.87
CA LEU A 732 7.32 23.35 -13.97
C LEU A 732 7.49 21.99 -14.65
N VAL A 733 7.00 21.82 -15.88
CA VAL A 733 7.20 20.57 -16.64
C VAL A 733 8.68 20.33 -16.91
N GLY A 734 9.44 21.36 -17.28
CA GLY A 734 10.89 21.24 -17.47
C GLY A 734 11.64 20.89 -16.19
N LYS A 735 11.22 21.44 -15.04
CA LYS A 735 11.70 21.05 -13.71
C LYS A 735 11.43 19.57 -13.43
N LEU A 736 10.18 19.12 -13.60
CA LEU A 736 9.78 17.72 -13.35
C LEU A 736 10.53 16.73 -14.26
N LEU A 737 10.72 17.08 -15.55
CA LEU A 737 11.55 16.32 -16.48
C LEU A 737 13.00 16.23 -16.01
N GLY A 738 13.56 17.36 -15.57
CA GLY A 738 14.91 17.39 -15.01
C GLY A 738 15.08 16.42 -13.85
N HIS A 739 14.12 16.39 -12.93
CA HIS A 739 14.09 15.44 -11.81
C HIS A 739 13.92 13.99 -12.26
N ALA A 740 13.00 13.73 -13.19
CA ALA A 740 12.76 12.40 -13.73
C ALA A 740 14.04 11.80 -14.33
N TYR A 741 14.79 12.61 -15.07
CA TYR A 741 16.08 12.24 -15.64
C TYR A 741 17.19 12.10 -14.59
N TYR A 742 17.18 12.93 -13.55
CA TYR A 742 18.16 12.83 -12.46
C TYR A 742 18.08 11.50 -11.70
N ALA A 743 16.87 11.01 -11.44
CA ALA A 743 16.65 9.75 -10.72
C ALA A 743 17.27 8.53 -11.42
N ASN A 744 17.57 8.63 -12.73
CA ASN A 744 18.26 7.60 -13.51
C ASN A 744 19.69 8.05 -13.94
N PRO A 745 20.66 8.07 -13.00
CA PRO A 745 21.95 8.74 -13.16
C PRO A 745 22.91 8.10 -14.18
N GLY A 746 22.58 6.92 -14.73
CA GLY A 746 23.47 6.17 -15.62
C GLY A 746 23.41 6.57 -17.10
N GLN A 747 22.28 7.12 -17.59
CA GLN A 747 22.09 7.41 -19.02
C GLN A 747 21.51 8.79 -19.34
N HIS A 748 20.97 9.53 -18.34
CA HIS A 748 20.15 10.72 -18.61
C HIS A 748 20.60 12.02 -17.93
N ARG A 749 21.79 12.08 -17.32
CA ARG A 749 22.27 13.29 -16.62
C ARG A 749 22.34 14.54 -17.51
N LEU A 750 22.72 14.37 -18.78
CA LEU A 750 22.79 15.50 -19.72
C LEU A 750 21.39 16.05 -20.05
N GLN A 751 20.42 15.15 -20.24
CA GLN A 751 19.02 15.51 -20.47
C GLN A 751 18.40 16.19 -19.25
N ALA A 752 18.79 15.79 -18.04
CA ALA A 752 18.40 16.48 -16.81
C ALA A 752 18.88 17.94 -16.82
N ILE A 753 20.17 18.17 -17.08
CA ILE A 753 20.75 19.51 -17.15
C ILE A 753 20.09 20.35 -18.25
N GLN A 754 19.93 19.79 -19.46
CA GLN A 754 19.29 20.49 -20.59
C GLN A 754 17.85 20.89 -20.27
N SER A 755 17.05 19.98 -19.72
CA SER A 755 15.65 20.28 -19.36
C SER A 755 15.56 21.39 -18.31
N MET A 756 16.49 21.42 -17.36
CA MET A 756 16.54 22.45 -16.32
C MET A 756 17.01 23.82 -16.86
N LEU A 757 18.02 23.84 -17.73
CA LEU A 757 18.49 25.09 -18.37
C LEU A 757 17.45 25.66 -19.34
N GLU A 758 16.71 24.82 -20.06
CA GLU A 758 15.61 25.26 -20.91
C GLU A 758 14.49 25.90 -20.07
N ALA A 759 14.10 25.25 -18.97
CA ALA A 759 13.14 25.82 -18.02
C ALA A 759 13.62 27.15 -17.43
N GLN A 760 14.91 27.26 -17.12
CA GLN A 760 15.50 28.50 -16.61
C GLN A 760 15.50 29.61 -17.68
N GLY A 761 15.83 29.28 -18.93
CA GLY A 761 15.78 30.24 -20.04
C GLY A 761 14.38 30.79 -20.26
N ILE A 762 13.36 29.93 -20.13
CA ILE A 762 11.96 30.34 -20.15
C ILE A 762 11.67 31.31 -18.99
N ALA A 763 12.09 30.98 -17.77
CA ALA A 763 11.92 31.83 -16.60
C ALA A 763 12.54 33.22 -16.75
N ASN A 764 13.71 33.30 -17.39
CA ASN A 764 14.37 34.58 -17.65
C ASN A 764 13.66 35.42 -18.72
N SER A 765 12.98 34.76 -19.66
CA SER A 765 12.32 35.42 -20.79
C SER A 765 10.88 35.86 -20.51
N ALA A 766 10.23 35.27 -19.51
CA ALA A 766 8.93 35.74 -19.02
C ALA A 766 9.10 37.18 -18.50
N ASP A 767 8.28 38.11 -18.99
CA ASP A 767 8.44 39.55 -18.77
C ASP A 767 8.46 39.89 -17.28
N GLN A 768 9.65 40.04 -16.69
CA GLN A 768 9.84 40.23 -15.25
C GLN A 768 9.16 41.49 -14.72
N ALA A 769 8.82 42.44 -15.59
CA ALA A 769 8.13 43.68 -15.22
C ALA A 769 6.64 43.48 -14.90
N ASP A 770 6.01 42.42 -15.42
CA ASP A 770 4.56 42.14 -15.23
C ASP A 770 4.30 41.10 -14.13
N VAL A 771 5.35 40.43 -13.65
CA VAL A 771 5.27 39.43 -12.59
C VAL A 771 5.32 40.14 -11.23
N THR A 772 4.21 40.14 -10.48
CA THR A 772 4.10 40.79 -9.16
C THR A 772 3.56 39.83 -8.10
N GLY A 773 3.86 40.08 -6.82
CA GLY A 773 3.37 39.27 -5.70
C GLY A 773 3.87 37.81 -5.74
N ALA A 774 2.97 36.86 -5.44
CA ALA A 774 3.28 35.43 -5.30
C ALA A 774 3.92 34.80 -6.55
N ASP A 775 3.59 35.26 -7.75
CA ASP A 775 4.21 34.75 -8.97
C ASP A 775 5.70 35.14 -9.05
N HIS A 776 6.09 36.32 -8.56
CA HIS A 776 7.50 36.76 -8.55
C HIS A 776 8.36 35.85 -7.67
N GLU A 777 7.84 35.52 -6.49
CA GLU A 777 8.51 34.61 -5.55
C GLU A 777 8.65 33.20 -6.12
N LEU A 778 7.61 32.73 -6.82
CA LEU A 778 7.63 31.43 -7.50
C LEU A 778 8.65 31.42 -8.66
N TRP A 779 8.77 32.50 -9.42
CA TRP A 779 9.77 32.62 -10.48
C TRP A 779 11.20 32.62 -9.94
N LEU A 780 11.46 33.40 -8.88
CA LEU A 780 12.72 33.37 -8.15
C LEU A 780 13.03 31.95 -7.63
N TRP A 781 11.99 31.24 -7.16
CA TRP A 781 12.13 29.86 -6.72
C TRP A 781 12.56 28.92 -7.84
N TYR A 782 11.88 28.95 -9.00
CA TYR A 782 12.29 28.13 -10.13
C TYR A 782 13.72 28.44 -10.57
N GLN A 783 14.11 29.71 -10.63
CA GLN A 783 15.45 30.10 -11.03
C GLN A 783 16.52 29.57 -10.06
N ILE A 784 16.39 29.86 -8.77
CA ILE A 784 17.35 29.41 -7.74
C ILE A 784 17.42 27.88 -7.73
N PHE A 785 16.27 27.21 -7.78
CA PHE A 785 16.19 25.75 -7.75
C PHE A 785 16.86 25.11 -8.96
N LEU A 786 16.52 25.57 -10.18
CA LEU A 786 17.06 25.02 -11.42
C LEU A 786 18.58 25.21 -11.47
N LEU A 787 19.07 26.39 -11.08
CA LEU A 787 20.50 26.69 -11.00
C LEU A 787 21.22 25.80 -9.99
N ASP A 788 20.70 25.66 -8.77
CA ASP A 788 21.29 24.81 -7.73
C ASP A 788 21.34 23.33 -8.17
N HIS A 789 20.28 22.85 -8.80
CA HIS A 789 20.23 21.47 -9.25
C HIS A 789 21.16 21.20 -10.44
N VAL A 790 21.26 22.13 -11.40
CA VAL A 790 22.24 22.08 -12.49
C VAL A 790 23.66 22.11 -11.94
N HIS A 791 23.94 22.99 -10.99
CA HIS A 791 25.23 23.07 -10.30
C HIS A 791 25.60 21.74 -9.63
N ASN A 792 24.66 21.14 -8.90
CA ASN A 792 24.82 19.83 -8.26
C ASN A 792 25.05 18.68 -9.27
N GLN A 793 24.44 18.72 -10.45
CA GLN A 793 24.71 17.74 -11.50
C GLN A 793 26.10 17.89 -12.10
N LEU A 794 26.52 19.12 -12.39
CA LEU A 794 27.82 19.42 -12.99
C LEU A 794 28.97 18.97 -12.08
N SER A 795 28.86 19.18 -10.78
CA SER A 795 29.90 18.79 -9.81
C SER A 795 30.17 17.29 -9.74
N LYS A 796 29.25 16.47 -10.26
CA LYS A 796 29.32 15.00 -10.30
C LYS A 796 29.75 14.43 -11.66
N LEU A 797 30.02 15.27 -12.66
CA LEU A 797 30.48 14.83 -13.98
C LEU A 797 32.01 14.74 -14.04
N PRO A 798 32.58 13.75 -14.78
CA PRO A 798 34.02 13.58 -14.87
C PRO A 798 34.74 14.70 -15.63
N GLU A 799 34.04 15.39 -16.53
CA GLU A 799 34.55 16.49 -17.36
C GLU A 799 33.47 17.57 -17.54
N PRO A 800 33.83 18.85 -17.76
CA PRO A 800 32.87 19.92 -17.98
C PRO A 800 32.09 19.70 -19.27
N VAL A 801 30.77 19.58 -19.14
CA VAL A 801 29.82 19.49 -20.26
C VAL A 801 29.04 20.79 -20.30
N LEU A 802 28.84 21.38 -21.49
CA LEU A 802 28.06 22.62 -21.76
C LEU A 802 28.75 23.99 -21.55
N ASN A 803 30.08 24.07 -21.37
CA ASN A 803 30.81 25.35 -21.16
C ASN A 803 30.25 26.22 -20.01
N LEU A 804 29.57 25.62 -19.03
CA LEU A 804 29.07 26.29 -17.82
C LEU A 804 29.99 25.94 -16.66
N THR A 805 30.42 26.95 -15.90
CA THR A 805 31.24 26.75 -14.70
C THR A 805 30.40 26.81 -13.42
N ALA A 806 30.89 26.18 -12.36
CA ALA A 806 30.30 26.30 -11.03
C ALA A 806 30.22 27.77 -10.57
N GLU A 807 31.29 28.52 -10.77
CA GLU A 807 31.41 29.94 -10.40
C GLU A 807 30.37 30.82 -11.11
N GLU A 808 30.09 30.58 -12.39
CA GLU A 808 29.06 31.33 -13.14
C GLU A 808 27.64 31.05 -12.63
N LEU A 809 27.36 29.81 -12.20
CA LEU A 809 26.06 29.45 -11.63
C LEU A 809 25.91 30.03 -10.21
N GLU A 810 26.99 30.03 -9.42
CA GLU A 810 27.02 30.64 -8.10
C GLU A 810 26.78 32.15 -8.17
N ALA A 811 27.43 32.84 -9.11
CA ALA A 811 27.21 34.28 -9.32
C ALA A 811 25.75 34.57 -9.67
N GLN A 812 25.13 33.76 -10.54
CA GLN A 812 23.72 33.89 -10.89
C GLN A 812 22.78 33.68 -9.70
N ILE A 813 23.05 32.68 -8.84
CA ILE A 813 22.22 32.46 -7.64
C ILE A 813 22.39 33.62 -6.64
N ALA A 814 23.61 34.13 -6.46
CA ALA A 814 23.88 35.24 -5.57
C ALA A 814 23.15 36.52 -5.99
N GLU A 815 23.00 36.78 -7.30
CA GLU A 815 22.21 37.92 -7.81
C GLU A 815 20.70 37.80 -7.51
N LEU A 816 20.19 36.57 -7.34
CA LEU A 816 18.77 36.30 -7.07
C LEU A 816 18.42 36.29 -5.57
N LEU A 817 19.41 36.10 -4.70
CA LEU A 817 19.20 36.04 -3.26
C LEU A 817 19.27 37.44 -2.63
N PRO A 818 18.31 37.81 -1.76
CA PRO A 818 18.42 39.04 -0.98
C PRO A 818 19.69 39.06 -0.13
N THR A 819 20.42 40.17 -0.14
CA THR A 819 21.69 40.33 0.61
C THR A 819 21.52 40.14 2.12
N SER A 820 20.33 40.41 2.67
CA SER A 820 20.01 40.14 4.08
C SER A 820 19.99 38.65 4.43
N LEU A 821 19.80 37.76 3.45
CA LEU A 821 19.86 36.30 3.64
C LEU A 821 21.28 35.73 3.49
N GLU A 822 22.28 36.59 3.31
CA GLU A 822 23.71 36.22 3.28
C GLU A 822 24.42 36.46 4.62
N ASP A 823 23.85 37.30 5.50
CA ASP A 823 24.41 37.60 6.81
C ASP A 823 23.54 36.99 7.91
N ILE A 824 24.08 35.99 8.58
CA ILE A 824 23.44 35.28 9.70
C ILE A 824 23.04 36.22 10.85
N ASN A 825 23.71 37.37 11.01
CA ASN A 825 23.45 38.31 12.11
C ASN A 825 22.33 39.29 11.81
N VAL A 826 21.83 39.34 10.58
CA VAL A 826 20.76 40.23 10.17
C VAL A 826 19.45 39.45 10.13
N PRO A 827 18.46 39.78 10.99
CA PRO A 827 17.14 39.17 10.89
C PRO A 827 16.48 39.50 9.53
N PRO A 828 15.68 38.59 8.96
CA PRO A 828 14.88 38.87 7.78
C PRO A 828 13.70 39.78 8.17
N GLU A 829 13.93 41.10 8.21
CA GLU A 829 12.99 42.12 8.73
C GLU A 829 12.07 42.76 7.67
N SER A 830 12.18 42.37 6.39
CA SER A 830 11.29 42.84 5.32
C SER A 830 10.31 41.73 4.89
N GLU A 831 9.04 42.10 4.71
CA GLU A 831 8.01 41.19 4.15
C GLU A 831 8.45 40.62 2.80
N ASP A 832 9.24 41.37 2.03
CA ASP A 832 9.75 40.97 0.72
C ASP A 832 10.83 39.86 0.79
N VAL A 833 11.41 39.62 1.97
CA VAL A 833 12.51 38.66 2.17
C VAL A 833 12.01 37.32 2.73
N LEU A 834 10.92 37.33 3.50
CA LEU A 834 10.37 36.11 4.15
C LEU A 834 10.11 34.95 3.17
N PRO A 835 9.55 35.19 1.98
CA PRO A 835 9.30 34.12 1.01
C PRO A 835 10.57 33.39 0.56
N SER A 836 11.72 34.06 0.59
CA SER A 836 13.01 33.53 0.12
C SER A 836 13.80 32.81 1.21
N ILE A 837 13.32 32.79 2.46
CA ILE A 837 14.02 32.16 3.59
C ILE A 837 14.28 30.67 3.33
N LEU A 838 13.24 29.88 3.00
CA LEU A 838 13.40 28.44 2.82
C LEU A 838 14.31 28.12 1.62
N ARG A 839 14.20 28.91 0.54
CA ARG A 839 15.04 28.80 -0.66
C ARG A 839 16.51 29.02 -0.36
N ALA A 840 16.81 30.14 0.29
CA ALA A 840 18.15 30.47 0.73
C ALA A 840 18.68 29.37 1.66
N ALA A 841 17.85 28.87 2.58
CA ALA A 841 18.26 27.80 3.47
C ALA A 841 18.59 26.48 2.75
N HIS A 842 17.86 26.16 1.68
CA HIS A 842 18.14 24.99 0.84
C HIS A 842 19.46 25.17 0.08
N TYR A 843 19.64 26.33 -0.59
CA TYR A 843 20.85 26.67 -1.32
C TYR A 843 22.10 26.60 -0.41
N TRP A 844 22.08 27.29 0.73
CA TRP A 844 23.21 27.29 1.66
C TRP A 844 23.51 25.90 2.23
N GLY A 845 22.48 25.08 2.47
CA GLY A 845 22.68 23.68 2.87
C GLY A 845 23.35 22.85 1.77
N HIS A 846 22.97 23.03 0.51
CA HIS A 846 23.64 22.38 -0.62
C HIS A 846 25.10 22.85 -0.79
N ARG A 847 25.38 24.13 -0.57
CA ARG A 847 26.74 24.68 -0.54
C ARG A 847 27.58 24.06 0.58
N GLY A 848 27.03 23.95 1.79
CA GLY A 848 27.69 23.26 2.90
C GLY A 848 28.06 21.82 2.55
N ASN A 849 27.14 21.09 1.92
CA ASN A 849 27.38 19.70 1.48
C ASN A 849 28.52 19.63 0.43
N GLN A 850 28.57 20.55 -0.52
CA GLN A 850 29.63 20.60 -1.54
C GLN A 850 31.00 20.90 -0.93
N VAL A 851 31.07 21.86 0.00
CA VAL A 851 32.30 22.14 0.75
C VAL A 851 32.75 20.91 1.53
N THR A 852 31.82 20.19 2.15
CA THR A 852 32.12 18.94 2.87
C THR A 852 32.71 17.89 1.92
N ASP A 853 32.12 17.68 0.75
CA ASP A 853 32.62 16.74 -0.27
C ASP A 853 33.99 17.19 -0.85
N GLN A 854 34.26 18.49 -0.97
CA GLN A 854 35.57 19.03 -1.37
C GLN A 854 36.64 18.80 -0.31
N LEU A 855 36.37 19.17 0.95
CA LEU A 855 37.25 18.91 2.09
C LEU A 855 37.57 17.42 2.20
N GLN A 856 36.56 16.56 2.09
CA GLN A 856 36.73 15.11 2.11
C GLN A 856 37.69 14.63 1.00
N ARG A 857 37.48 15.07 -0.25
CA ARG A 857 38.36 14.70 -1.38
C ARG A 857 39.79 15.18 -1.19
N LEU A 858 39.99 16.42 -0.74
CA LEU A 858 41.32 16.98 -0.49
C LEU A 858 42.05 16.22 0.60
N LEU A 859 41.41 16.04 1.76
CA LEU A 859 42.00 15.39 2.92
C LEU A 859 42.30 13.91 2.67
N PHE A 860 41.46 13.20 1.90
CA PHE A 860 41.70 11.78 1.56
C PHE A 860 42.79 11.57 0.50
N SER A 861 43.17 12.59 -0.27
CA SER A 861 44.15 12.45 -1.35
C SER A 861 45.60 12.43 -0.83
N SER A 862 46.06 13.49 -0.15
CA SER A 862 47.36 13.55 0.54
C SER A 862 47.49 14.85 1.36
N LEU A 863 47.45 14.75 2.69
CA LEU A 863 47.59 15.89 3.62
C LEU A 863 48.86 16.73 3.40
N SER A 864 49.93 16.09 2.91
CA SER A 864 51.23 16.74 2.71
C SER A 864 51.26 17.71 1.52
N THR A 865 50.36 17.54 0.55
CA THR A 865 50.31 18.31 -0.71
C THR A 865 49.20 19.36 -0.73
N VAL A 866 48.36 19.41 0.29
CA VAL A 866 47.26 20.38 0.39
C VAL A 866 47.76 21.71 0.97
N GLU A 867 47.45 22.80 0.28
CA GLU A 867 47.79 24.17 0.70
C GLU A 867 46.98 24.59 1.93
N PRO A 868 47.62 25.13 3.00
CA PRO A 868 46.90 25.54 4.21
C PRO A 868 45.80 26.57 3.97
N ALA A 869 46.03 27.49 3.04
CA ALA A 869 45.06 28.53 2.70
C ALA A 869 43.76 27.96 2.09
N GLU A 870 43.84 26.81 1.40
CA GLU A 870 42.69 26.17 0.76
C GLU A 870 41.78 25.51 1.81
N ILE A 871 42.35 24.79 2.78
CA ILE A 871 41.59 24.19 3.88
C ILE A 871 40.96 25.26 4.77
N GLU A 872 41.70 26.33 5.08
CA GLU A 872 41.18 27.42 5.90
C GLU A 872 39.96 28.06 5.23
N SER A 873 40.10 28.43 3.95
CA SER A 873 39.02 29.03 3.15
C SER A 873 37.79 28.13 3.06
N LEU A 874 37.97 26.84 2.74
CA LEU A 874 36.86 25.90 2.63
C LEU A 874 36.16 25.69 3.97
N SER A 875 36.91 25.60 5.06
CA SER A 875 36.34 25.38 6.39
C SER A 875 35.54 26.58 6.88
N GLU A 876 36.05 27.80 6.69
CA GLU A 876 35.32 29.04 6.98
C GLU A 876 34.02 29.14 6.16
N GLN A 877 34.08 28.79 4.87
CA GLN A 877 32.90 28.75 4.00
C GLN A 877 31.87 27.72 4.48
N GLY A 878 32.30 26.49 4.79
CA GLY A 878 31.41 25.42 5.25
C GLY A 878 30.72 25.76 6.56
N ILE A 879 31.47 26.30 7.54
CA ILE A 879 30.93 26.79 8.81
C ILE A 879 29.87 27.87 8.55
N ARG A 880 30.18 28.85 7.70
CA ARG A 880 29.24 29.92 7.34
C ARG A 880 27.97 29.37 6.69
N TYR A 881 28.11 28.50 5.68
CA TYR A 881 26.99 28.00 4.89
C TYR A 881 26.03 27.14 5.73
N TYR A 882 26.54 26.20 6.54
CA TYR A 882 25.67 25.40 7.40
C TYR A 882 25.01 26.22 8.51
N SER A 883 25.72 27.19 9.09
CA SER A 883 25.15 28.07 10.12
C SER A 883 24.01 28.92 9.55
N LEU A 884 24.18 29.44 8.34
CA LEU A 884 23.16 30.20 7.63
C LEU A 884 21.95 29.31 7.28
N ALA A 885 22.19 28.11 6.74
CA ALA A 885 21.14 27.15 6.44
C ALA A 885 20.34 26.74 7.68
N ALA A 886 21.01 26.44 8.80
CA ALA A 886 20.37 26.08 10.06
C ALA A 886 19.51 27.23 10.61
N THR A 887 20.06 28.44 10.61
CA THR A 887 19.37 29.65 11.11
C THR A 887 18.13 29.94 10.29
N LEU A 888 18.23 29.91 8.96
CA LEU A 888 17.10 30.17 8.07
C LEU A 888 16.03 29.08 8.16
N ARG A 889 16.42 27.80 8.31
CA ARG A 889 15.45 26.71 8.56
C ARG A 889 14.75 26.87 9.90
N ALA A 890 15.46 27.27 10.96
CA ALA A 890 14.86 27.55 12.26
C ALA A 890 13.93 28.77 12.22
N ALA A 891 14.29 29.81 11.47
CA ALA A 891 13.41 30.94 11.20
C ALA A 891 12.13 30.49 10.47
N ASN A 892 12.26 29.66 9.43
CA ASN A 892 11.10 29.13 8.72
C ASN A 892 10.24 28.19 9.58
N PHE A 893 10.86 27.39 10.47
CA PHE A 893 10.13 26.57 11.43
C PHE A 893 9.32 27.43 12.39
N ARG A 894 9.90 28.53 12.89
CA ARG A 894 9.20 29.48 13.76
C ARG A 894 8.01 30.13 13.07
N LEU A 895 8.14 30.41 11.77
CA LEU A 895 7.06 30.93 10.94
C LEU A 895 5.97 29.88 10.68
N SER A 896 6.36 28.63 10.43
CA SER A 896 5.44 27.53 10.07
C SER A 896 4.66 27.00 11.28
N PHE A 897 5.33 26.85 12.42
CA PHE A 897 4.84 26.19 13.62
C PHE A 897 5.26 26.98 14.88
N PRO A 898 4.68 28.16 15.12
CA PRO A 898 5.16 29.08 16.16
C PRO A 898 4.99 28.53 17.59
N GLN A 899 3.98 27.69 17.84
CA GLN A 899 3.76 27.09 19.16
C GLN A 899 4.76 25.95 19.41
N GLU A 900 4.93 25.08 18.43
CA GLU A 900 5.84 23.95 18.44
C GLU A 900 7.29 24.44 18.51
N PHE A 901 7.64 25.54 17.84
CA PHE A 901 8.94 26.19 17.98
C PHE A 901 9.26 26.51 19.44
N GLN A 902 8.32 27.11 20.17
CA GLN A 902 8.52 27.47 21.57
C GLN A 902 8.64 26.23 22.48
N GLN A 903 7.86 25.19 22.19
CA GLN A 903 7.83 23.96 22.99
C GLN A 903 9.06 23.08 22.77
N HIS A 904 9.49 22.94 21.51
CA HIS A 904 10.41 21.89 21.10
C HIS A 904 11.80 22.41 20.69
N LEU A 905 11.91 23.64 20.20
CA LEU A 905 13.15 24.13 19.57
C LEU A 905 13.84 25.28 20.33
N ALA A 906 13.07 26.18 20.94
CA ALA A 906 13.60 27.39 21.56
C ALA A 906 14.62 27.11 22.68
N ILE A 907 14.41 26.07 23.48
CA ILE A 907 15.31 25.71 24.59
C ILE A 907 16.62 25.11 24.04
N THR A 908 16.51 24.17 23.11
CA THR A 908 17.65 23.45 22.54
C THR A 908 18.59 24.38 21.75
N LEU A 909 18.03 25.38 21.06
CA LEU A 909 18.80 26.32 20.27
C LEU A 909 19.65 27.32 21.08
N VAL A 910 19.28 27.61 22.35
CA VAL A 910 20.06 28.54 23.20
C VAL A 910 21.50 28.08 23.41
N GLU A 911 21.73 26.77 23.32
CA GLU A 911 23.03 26.14 23.55
C GLU A 911 23.92 26.11 22.30
N VAL A 912 23.39 26.49 21.13
CA VAL A 912 24.13 26.46 19.86
C VAL A 912 25.17 27.59 19.80
N PRO A 913 26.47 27.27 19.65
CA PRO A 913 27.50 28.28 19.39
C PRO A 913 27.19 29.05 18.10
N HIS A 914 27.38 30.37 18.13
CA HIS A 914 27.17 31.27 16.97
C HIS A 914 25.72 31.36 16.46
N LEU A 915 24.73 30.87 17.23
CA LEU A 915 23.34 31.16 16.90
C LEU A 915 23.05 32.66 17.08
N PRO A 916 22.48 33.33 16.08
CA PRO A 916 22.16 34.74 16.21
C PRO A 916 21.05 34.97 17.25
N GLN A 917 21.31 35.88 18.18
CA GLN A 917 20.40 36.22 19.29
C GLN A 917 19.04 36.76 18.84
N TRP A 918 18.96 37.30 17.62
CA TRP A 918 17.70 37.77 17.06
C TRP A 918 16.71 36.62 16.92
N LEU A 919 17.13 35.41 16.52
CA LEU A 919 16.23 34.28 16.22
C LEU A 919 15.37 33.88 17.43
N LEU A 920 15.92 33.95 18.64
CA LEU A 920 15.21 33.61 19.87
C LEU A 920 14.14 34.66 20.21
N ASN A 921 14.45 35.93 19.98
CA ASN A 921 13.61 37.08 20.33
C ASN A 921 12.71 37.55 19.17
N TRP A 922 12.87 36.96 17.99
CA TRP A 922 12.17 37.36 16.78
C TRP A 922 10.69 36.96 16.86
N ASN A 923 9.80 37.93 16.70
CA ASN A 923 8.36 37.68 16.67
C ASN A 923 7.79 38.27 15.37
N PRO A 924 7.75 37.49 14.29
CA PRO A 924 7.29 37.99 13.01
C PRO A 924 5.75 38.14 13.03
N SER A 925 5.27 39.35 12.75
CA SER A 925 3.84 39.65 12.59
C SER A 925 3.32 39.01 11.29
N THR A 926 2.79 37.81 11.37
CA THR A 926 2.69 36.89 10.21
C THR A 926 1.28 36.56 9.73
N ASN A 927 0.25 37.27 10.20
CA ASN A 927 -1.12 36.92 9.86
C ASN A 927 -1.54 37.27 8.41
N SER A 928 -0.68 37.89 7.59
CA SER A 928 -1.06 38.38 6.24
C SER A 928 -0.12 38.02 5.10
N ILE A 929 0.95 37.27 5.32
CA ILE A 929 1.96 36.97 4.29
C ILE A 929 1.87 35.50 3.91
N GLU A 930 1.60 35.23 2.62
CA GLU A 930 1.74 33.89 2.04
C GLU A 930 3.24 33.59 1.89
N PHE A 931 3.72 32.53 2.54
CA PHE A 931 5.09 32.06 2.40
C PHE A 931 5.12 30.54 2.57
N GLU A 932 6.18 29.91 2.10
CA GLU A 932 6.32 28.45 2.06
C GLU A 932 6.56 27.86 3.47
N ARG A 933 5.63 27.02 3.94
CA ARG A 933 5.69 26.38 5.26
C ARG A 933 6.17 24.94 5.17
N PHE A 934 6.80 24.46 6.23
CA PHE A 934 7.07 23.03 6.39
C PHE A 934 5.75 22.26 6.50
N THR A 935 5.69 21.07 5.89
CA THR A 935 4.49 20.20 5.95
C THR A 935 4.25 19.57 7.30
N SER A 936 5.31 19.35 8.06
CA SER A 936 5.22 18.81 9.41
C SER A 936 6.31 19.38 10.29
N ALA A 937 6.05 19.38 11.60
CA ALA A 937 7.04 19.79 12.58
C ALA A 937 8.21 18.80 12.65
N SER A 938 7.96 17.49 12.47
CA SER A 938 8.99 16.45 12.45
C SER A 938 10.01 16.67 11.34
N GLN A 939 9.55 16.96 10.11
CA GLN A 939 10.42 17.26 8.98
C GLN A 939 11.24 18.54 9.24
N ALA A 940 10.60 19.60 9.72
CA ALA A 940 11.27 20.87 9.99
C ALA A 940 12.42 20.73 10.99
N VAL A 941 12.18 20.04 12.11
CA VAL A 941 13.19 19.81 13.13
C VAL A 941 14.30 18.90 12.61
N GLY A 942 13.96 17.86 11.85
CA GLY A 942 14.94 16.96 11.21
C GLY A 942 15.86 17.68 10.22
N ASP A 943 15.31 18.58 9.40
CA ASP A 943 16.05 19.40 8.45
C ASP A 943 17.08 20.32 9.16
N ILE A 944 16.71 20.87 10.32
CA ILE A 944 17.59 21.71 11.15
C ILE A 944 18.71 20.87 11.77
N ALA A 945 18.37 19.70 12.34
CA ALA A 945 19.34 18.75 12.89
C ALA A 945 20.40 18.37 11.83
N HIS A 946 19.98 18.14 10.59
CA HIS A 946 20.88 17.82 9.48
C HIS A 946 21.90 18.94 9.21
N GLN A 947 21.50 20.21 9.23
CA GLN A 947 22.45 21.32 9.01
C GLN A 947 23.47 21.44 10.13
N TYR A 948 23.06 21.26 11.39
CA TYR A 948 24.00 21.28 12.52
C TYR A 948 25.01 20.13 12.46
N ARG A 949 24.62 18.94 12.00
CA ARG A 949 25.59 17.86 11.76
C ARG A 949 26.59 18.19 10.66
N GLY A 950 26.13 18.83 9.58
CA GLY A 950 27.01 19.33 8.53
C GLY A 950 28.03 20.32 9.07
N LEU A 951 27.59 21.28 9.89
CA LEU A 951 28.46 22.23 10.58
C LEU A 951 29.55 21.53 11.41
N ALA A 952 29.14 20.59 12.27
CA ALA A 952 30.09 19.85 13.10
C ALA A 952 31.07 19.02 12.27
N THR A 953 30.61 18.46 11.14
CA THR A 953 31.47 17.70 10.23
C THR A 953 32.59 18.55 9.64
N VAL A 954 32.29 19.80 9.23
CA VAL A 954 33.31 20.74 8.74
C VAL A 954 34.28 21.12 9.85
N GLN A 955 33.78 21.40 11.07
CA GLN A 955 34.63 21.69 12.23
C GLN A 955 35.58 20.53 12.54
N LEU A 956 35.10 19.29 12.47
CA LEU A 956 35.93 18.09 12.63
C LEU A 956 36.99 17.99 11.54
N TRP A 957 36.65 18.17 10.26
CA TRP A 957 37.62 18.15 9.15
C TRP A 957 38.74 19.17 9.33
N LYS A 958 38.41 20.39 9.75
CA LYS A 958 39.42 21.43 10.05
C LYS A 958 40.27 21.06 11.26
N TYR A 959 39.66 20.59 12.35
CA TYR A 959 40.37 20.10 13.53
C TYR A 959 41.40 19.03 13.16
N PHE A 960 41.03 18.05 12.32
CA PHE A 960 41.97 17.02 11.85
C PHE A 960 43.16 17.59 11.10
N TYR A 961 42.90 18.54 10.21
CA TYR A 961 43.96 19.20 9.47
C TYR A 961 44.92 19.92 10.41
N GLU A 962 44.42 20.71 11.36
CA GLU A 962 45.24 21.46 12.33
C GLU A 962 46.09 20.53 13.20
N VAL A 963 45.49 19.47 13.75
CA VAL A 963 46.20 18.47 14.58
C VAL A 963 47.22 17.70 13.75
N SER A 964 46.93 17.36 12.49
CA SER A 964 47.89 16.71 11.59
C SER A 964 49.16 17.53 11.34
N ARG A 965 49.08 18.85 11.55
CA ARG A 965 50.18 19.80 11.45
C ARG A 965 50.81 20.16 12.80
N GLY A 966 50.33 19.58 13.90
CA GLY A 966 50.79 19.85 15.26
C GLY A 966 50.33 21.21 15.80
N LEU A 967 49.21 21.75 15.30
CA LEU A 967 48.61 23.00 15.76
C LEU A 967 47.60 22.71 16.89
N GLU A 968 47.47 23.64 17.84
CA GLU A 968 46.40 23.62 18.83
C GLU A 968 45.07 24.07 18.20
N SER A 969 43.96 23.44 18.59
CA SER A 969 42.63 23.72 18.04
C SER A 969 41.53 23.59 19.10
N THR A 970 40.58 24.53 19.10
CA THR A 970 39.39 24.52 19.98
C THR A 970 38.16 23.91 19.31
N LEU A 971 38.24 23.57 18.02
CA LEU A 971 37.10 23.17 17.20
C LEU A 971 36.49 21.82 17.62
N LEU A 972 37.24 20.97 18.31
CA LEU A 972 36.72 19.68 18.80
C LEU A 972 35.62 19.88 19.86
N ASP A 973 35.81 20.82 20.79
CA ASP A 973 34.82 21.10 21.84
C ASP A 973 33.56 21.73 21.24
N GLU A 974 33.73 22.64 20.29
CA GLU A 974 32.61 23.24 19.55
C GLU A 974 31.83 22.18 18.76
N ALA A 975 32.52 21.30 18.02
CA ALA A 975 31.89 20.24 17.25
C ALA A 975 31.11 19.25 18.13
N ARG A 976 31.62 18.93 19.33
CA ARG A 976 30.93 18.08 20.32
C ARG A 976 29.61 18.70 20.77
N ILE A 977 29.61 20.00 21.10
CA ILE A 977 28.40 20.73 21.50
C ILE A 977 27.37 20.71 20.37
N VAL A 978 27.80 21.02 19.14
CA VAL A 978 26.91 21.07 17.97
C VAL A 978 26.32 19.68 17.65
N LEU A 979 27.09 18.60 17.80
CA LEU A 979 26.60 17.23 17.56
C LEU A 979 25.62 16.77 18.63
N ASP A 980 25.85 17.11 19.89
CA ASP A 980 24.89 16.82 20.98
C ASP A 980 23.54 17.50 20.71
N ILE A 981 23.58 18.77 20.31
CA ILE A 981 22.38 19.52 19.94
C ILE A 981 21.69 18.87 18.75
N ALA A 982 22.42 18.55 17.67
CA ALA A 982 21.84 17.89 16.51
C ALA A 982 21.19 16.54 16.85
N SER A 983 21.76 15.79 17.81
CA SER A 983 21.21 14.52 18.29
C SER A 983 19.92 14.72 19.10
N ARG A 984 19.86 15.73 19.97
CA ARG A 984 18.63 16.08 20.70
C ARG A 984 17.52 16.55 19.76
N LEU A 985 17.85 17.40 18.78
CA LEU A 985 16.91 17.83 17.75
C LEU A 985 16.37 16.65 16.95
N TRP A 986 17.21 15.65 16.69
CA TRP A 986 16.78 14.44 16.00
C TRP A 986 15.75 13.63 16.79
N GLU A 987 15.99 13.39 18.08
CA GLU A 987 15.01 12.70 18.94
C GLU A 987 13.71 13.50 19.08
N GLU A 988 13.79 14.83 19.09
CA GLU A 988 12.62 15.69 19.09
C GLU A 988 11.80 15.54 17.80
N ALA A 989 12.45 15.58 16.64
CA ALA A 989 11.82 15.34 15.34
C ALA A 989 11.08 14.00 15.28
N LYS A 990 11.66 12.96 15.88
CA LYS A 990 11.05 11.63 15.99
C LYS A 990 9.78 11.64 16.84
N SER A 991 9.79 12.37 17.95
CA SER A 991 8.62 12.46 18.83
C SER A 991 7.40 13.11 18.15
N LEU A 992 7.65 13.89 17.09
CA LEU A 992 6.67 14.64 16.31
C LEU A 992 6.15 13.88 15.06
N LEU A 993 6.59 12.64 14.82
CA LEU A 993 6.18 11.85 13.64
C LEU A 993 4.69 11.52 13.64
N ALA A 994 3.99 11.88 12.57
CA ALA A 994 2.62 11.43 12.34
C ALA A 994 2.56 9.95 11.86
N PRO A 995 1.44 9.23 12.03
CA PRO A 995 1.31 7.86 11.53
C PRO A 995 1.55 7.77 10.00
N GLY A 996 2.54 6.97 9.59
CA GLY A 996 2.91 6.80 8.17
C GLY A 996 3.94 7.81 7.65
N GLU A 997 4.29 8.82 8.46
CA GLU A 997 5.39 9.73 8.21
C GLU A 997 6.73 9.05 8.53
N GLN A 998 7.74 9.27 7.68
CA GLN A 998 9.10 8.78 7.90
C GLN A 998 10.08 9.90 7.58
N VAL A 999 10.92 10.30 8.54
CA VAL A 999 11.99 11.29 8.32
C VAL A 999 13.21 10.55 7.76
N ILE A 1000 13.19 10.34 6.45
CA ILE A 1000 14.01 9.37 5.72
C ILE A 1000 15.45 9.83 5.43
N LYS A 1001 15.63 11.11 5.14
CA LYS A 1001 16.80 11.61 4.40
C LYS A 1001 18.08 11.83 5.24
N TYR A 1002 17.98 11.78 6.57
CA TYR A 1002 19.00 12.37 7.45
C TYR A 1002 19.82 11.36 8.28
N TYR A 1003 19.45 10.07 8.27
CA TYR A 1003 20.19 9.01 8.98
C TYR A 1003 21.65 8.87 8.60
N MET A 1004 21.96 9.04 7.31
CA MET A 1004 23.31 8.90 6.77
C MET A 1004 24.32 9.86 7.42
N TRP A 1005 23.88 11.09 7.68
CA TRP A 1005 24.72 12.14 8.24
C TRP A 1005 24.85 12.03 9.76
N MET A 1006 23.95 11.29 10.42
CA MET A 1006 24.07 11.01 11.84
C MET A 1006 25.18 10.02 12.14
N ALA A 1007 25.17 8.90 11.42
CA ALA A 1007 26.14 7.83 11.60
C ALA A 1007 27.58 8.27 11.24
N SER A 1008 27.75 9.11 10.21
CA SER A 1008 29.10 9.52 9.78
C SER A 1008 29.83 10.39 10.82
N SER A 1009 29.17 11.40 11.39
CA SER A 1009 29.80 12.32 12.35
C SER A 1009 30.07 11.67 13.72
N GLU A 1010 29.16 10.83 14.20
CA GLU A 1010 29.35 10.08 15.45
C GLU A 1010 30.50 9.07 15.35
N MET A 1011 30.58 8.36 14.23
CA MET A 1011 31.66 7.43 13.97
C MET A 1011 33.03 8.14 13.88
N MET A 1012 33.11 9.31 13.24
CA MET A 1012 34.35 10.12 13.24
C MET A 1012 34.82 10.49 14.65
N LEU A 1013 33.90 10.89 15.54
CA LEU A 1013 34.20 11.21 16.95
C LEU A 1013 34.67 9.97 17.73
N LEU A 1014 33.99 8.83 17.57
CA LEU A 1014 34.34 7.60 18.28
C LEU A 1014 35.76 7.12 17.92
N LEU A 1015 36.12 7.19 16.64
CA LEU A 1015 37.45 6.82 16.17
C LEU A 1015 38.54 7.77 16.68
N LEU A 1016 38.22 9.07 16.75
CA LEU A 1016 39.06 10.09 17.38
C LEU A 1016 39.36 9.78 18.85
N GLU A 1017 38.33 9.47 19.63
CA GLU A 1017 38.47 9.16 21.06
C GLU A 1017 39.33 7.93 21.29
N ARG A 1018 39.17 6.89 20.47
CA ARG A 1018 40.02 5.68 20.50
C ARG A 1018 41.45 5.95 20.06
N TYR A 1019 41.66 6.84 19.10
CA TYR A 1019 43.01 7.25 18.69
C TYR A 1019 43.75 7.98 19.82
N ASN A 1020 43.07 8.87 20.55
CA ASN A 1020 43.65 9.70 21.61
C ASN A 1020 43.82 8.99 22.96
N SER A 1021 43.00 7.99 23.28
CA SER A 1021 43.00 7.31 24.59
C SER A 1021 44.17 6.33 24.82
N ASN A 1022 45.09 6.16 23.85
CA ASN A 1022 46.11 5.11 23.82
C ASN A 1022 45.55 3.67 23.87
N ASP A 1023 44.25 3.50 23.68
CA ASP A 1023 43.65 2.20 23.42
C ASP A 1023 44.16 1.62 22.09
N GLN A 1024 43.95 0.32 21.91
CA GLN A 1024 44.30 -0.35 20.66
C GLN A 1024 43.48 0.30 19.53
N PHE A 1025 44.18 1.00 18.62
CA PHE A 1025 43.53 1.67 17.50
C PHE A 1025 42.86 0.60 16.62
N PRO A 1026 41.55 0.73 16.35
CA PRO A 1026 40.81 -0.31 15.63
C PRO A 1026 41.37 -0.49 14.22
N THR A 1027 41.35 -1.72 13.74
CA THR A 1027 41.59 -2.06 12.34
C THR A 1027 40.49 -1.49 11.46
N GLN A 1028 40.78 -1.28 10.18
CA GLN A 1028 39.79 -0.78 9.22
C GLN A 1028 38.51 -1.65 9.22
N SER A 1029 38.66 -2.97 9.36
CA SER A 1029 37.54 -3.91 9.44
C SER A 1029 36.66 -3.68 10.68
N GLU A 1030 37.26 -3.44 11.85
CA GLU A 1030 36.51 -3.16 13.09
C GLU A 1030 35.77 -1.83 12.99
N VAL A 1031 36.34 -0.85 12.28
CA VAL A 1031 35.70 0.44 12.02
C VAL A 1031 34.49 0.30 11.09
N GLU A 1032 34.66 -0.44 9.98
CA GLU A 1032 33.57 -0.71 9.04
C GLU A 1032 32.45 -1.54 9.69
N GLU A 1033 32.79 -2.53 10.52
CA GLU A 1033 31.83 -3.35 11.27
C GLU A 1033 31.04 -2.49 12.28
N GLN A 1034 31.72 -1.61 13.03
CA GLN A 1034 31.06 -0.72 13.98
C GLN A 1034 30.17 0.33 13.28
N ALA A 1035 30.65 0.93 12.18
CA ALA A 1035 29.86 1.87 11.38
C ALA A 1035 28.64 1.18 10.74
N SER A 1036 28.82 -0.04 10.23
CA SER A 1036 27.73 -0.87 9.74
C SER A 1036 26.71 -1.13 10.84
N ALA A 1037 27.15 -1.61 12.01
CA ALA A 1037 26.27 -1.96 13.12
C ALA A 1037 25.45 -0.76 13.62
N GLN A 1038 26.04 0.44 13.71
CA GLN A 1038 25.30 1.66 14.07
C GLN A 1038 24.26 2.03 13.02
N ILE A 1039 24.59 1.92 11.74
CA ILE A 1039 23.63 2.17 10.66
C ILE A 1039 22.52 1.12 10.65
N ASP A 1040 22.86 -0.14 10.88
CA ASP A 1040 21.93 -1.26 10.93
C ASP A 1040 20.96 -1.12 12.12
N GLU A 1041 21.46 -0.71 13.29
CA GLU A 1041 20.65 -0.39 14.47
C GLU A 1041 19.69 0.77 14.19
N LEU A 1042 20.16 1.86 13.57
CA LEU A 1042 19.30 2.96 13.14
C LEU A 1042 18.27 2.47 12.09
N GLN A 1043 18.70 1.75 11.06
CA GLN A 1043 17.80 1.24 10.01
C GLN A 1043 16.71 0.31 10.57
N GLU A 1044 17.07 -0.57 11.51
CA GLU A 1044 16.14 -1.44 12.23
C GLU A 1044 15.19 -0.66 13.14
N GLN A 1045 15.72 0.28 13.94
CA GLN A 1045 14.94 1.11 14.85
C GLN A 1045 13.87 1.94 14.12
N TYR A 1046 14.16 2.38 12.89
CA TYR A 1046 13.30 3.30 12.14
C TYR A 1046 12.58 2.66 10.94
N GLY A 1047 12.78 1.37 10.66
CA GLY A 1047 12.06 0.64 9.61
C GLY A 1047 12.37 1.14 8.19
N LEU A 1048 13.63 1.46 7.93
CA LEU A 1048 14.10 2.12 6.70
C LEU A 1048 15.36 1.42 6.17
N VAL A 1049 15.48 1.25 4.85
CA VAL A 1049 16.64 0.58 4.22
C VAL A 1049 17.21 1.45 3.11
N TYR A 1050 18.40 2.02 3.36
CA TYR A 1050 19.14 2.88 2.43
C TYR A 1050 20.57 2.35 2.25
N GLU A 1051 20.74 1.38 1.35
CA GLU A 1051 22.05 0.78 1.10
C GLU A 1051 23.07 1.79 0.56
N TRP A 1052 22.66 2.70 -0.33
CA TRP A 1052 23.55 3.77 -0.80
C TRP A 1052 24.05 4.67 0.35
N ALA A 1053 23.27 4.82 1.43
CA ALA A 1053 23.65 5.60 2.58
C ALA A 1053 24.66 4.84 3.46
N LYS A 1054 24.44 3.54 3.65
CA LYS A 1054 25.38 2.64 4.33
C LYS A 1054 26.72 2.60 3.60
N ASP A 1055 26.71 2.43 2.29
CA ASP A 1055 27.91 2.48 1.45
C ASP A 1055 28.65 3.81 1.59
N LYS A 1056 27.92 4.94 1.57
CA LYS A 1056 28.54 6.26 1.73
C LYS A 1056 29.18 6.43 3.11
N VAL A 1057 28.54 5.98 4.18
CA VAL A 1057 29.12 6.06 5.54
C VAL A 1057 30.30 5.12 5.70
N LEU A 1058 30.27 3.92 5.10
CA LEU A 1058 31.40 3.00 5.07
C LEU A 1058 32.58 3.58 4.28
N ASP A 1059 32.34 4.20 3.12
CA ASP A 1059 33.36 4.90 2.35
C ASP A 1059 33.99 6.05 3.16
N LEU A 1060 33.17 6.82 3.87
CA LEU A 1060 33.61 7.84 4.83
C LEU A 1060 34.46 7.21 5.94
N ALA A 1061 34.01 6.10 6.54
CA ALA A 1061 34.70 5.39 7.61
C ALA A 1061 36.08 4.90 7.18
N ARG A 1062 36.17 4.30 5.99
CA ARG A 1062 37.42 3.83 5.39
C ARG A 1062 38.38 4.97 5.13
N GLY A 1063 37.92 6.01 4.45
CA GLY A 1063 38.75 7.16 4.13
C GLY A 1063 39.27 7.83 5.41
N PHE A 1064 38.43 7.93 6.43
CA PHE A 1064 38.77 8.53 7.71
C PHE A 1064 39.72 7.65 8.55
N HIS A 1065 39.52 6.33 8.60
CA HIS A 1065 40.45 5.40 9.22
C HIS A 1065 41.84 5.45 8.57
N ASN A 1066 41.89 5.47 7.23
CA ASN A 1066 43.13 5.60 6.47
C ASN A 1066 43.83 6.93 6.78
N LEU A 1067 43.08 8.02 6.91
CA LEU A 1067 43.61 9.32 7.29
C LEU A 1067 44.30 9.25 8.66
N LEU A 1068 43.60 8.77 9.69
CA LEU A 1068 44.13 8.65 11.05
C LEU A 1068 45.33 7.70 11.14
N SER A 1069 45.30 6.59 10.41
CA SER A 1069 46.41 5.61 10.38
C SER A 1069 47.70 6.20 9.81
N ASN A 1070 47.59 7.21 8.94
CA ASN A 1070 48.72 7.88 8.31
C ASN A 1070 49.26 9.07 9.13
N LEU A 1071 48.55 9.51 10.17
CA LEU A 1071 49.03 10.53 11.09
C LEU A 1071 50.06 9.93 12.06
N GLN A 1072 51.19 10.60 12.25
CA GLN A 1072 52.05 10.27 13.39
C GLN A 1072 51.30 10.63 14.66
N ARG A 1073 51.22 9.71 15.64
CA ARG A 1073 50.70 10.01 16.98
C ARG A 1073 51.52 11.13 17.59
N SER A 1074 51.06 12.37 17.46
CA SER A 1074 51.55 13.49 18.24
C SER A 1074 50.92 13.38 19.64
N PRO A 1075 51.66 13.61 20.73
CA PRO A 1075 51.14 13.56 22.09
C PRO A 1075 49.96 14.50 22.32
#